data_AF-A0A3M6TS47-F1
#
_entry.id   AF-A0A3M6TS47-F1
#
_cell.length_a   1.000
_cell.length_b   1.000
_cell.length_c   1.000
_cell.angle_alpha   90.00
_cell.angle_beta   90.00
_cell.angle_gamma   90.00
#
_symmetry.space_group_name_H-M   'P 1'
#
loop_
_entity.id
_entity.type
_entity.pdbx_description
1 polymer ?
#
loop_
_entity_poly.entity_id
_entity_poly.type
_entity_poly.pdbx_seq_one_letter_code
_entity_poly.pdbx_strand_id
1 'polypeptide(L)'
;MILSLTLKLKFQRVPNIHPIIEQAFKDGTVERDRIKLHHTVHCDRHEILITEHAVHLVYTPASGEYSILLTSKPPFDIWSPIKLPDQMKSFTVLGVAWDIQRTTVVLLVKDPFKVWLSLDGGNSFNKMLDTQLRGDSVSSIFTNALGDAFALVTSLGAVYSGWSGIPRVSRIEPPASFTECSLKLPYFQHDKLVNIICVQNVSSELKFSTYSIDLASQIKADMIFLHRPLLVHFVSERKVEFLAFCGDAFFSDQIGCSDSFQQSDVGRVVRTKNGGSALITEVYDSKLTSEFSALVTALVIKPFGLVDRSDSPALHYSLQLNITGSHAELHLQNSGNDSGWQGADIGKTVLLFNGISLILTACKSLSSATGRLPMSWDDTGIYTEFFEEGMWYLMDFRPFKGFRPLSTPVLQVRQTDLNHAIAELLNNDQFSFSSDFVGHVLKYDHKWGLITSVSDASVDIKSPGDLEPDSEITDSKGIVRNIKVPFNYRTPSSRGKAIPMSENTYNVDPQKPLYKTTYAITRNTLRYKQCRGKKIRSDCGCSRQMRGSSLVEHSDCIDTVYRVMFSEKLILRFAVLEEHKEEEPLRFPFYLEELNQRKDFIVLSPSDLTFVGISPPVLEQSLNSSIQFEGSGLYHFRARVVQENYTFGILTDEFVVFVVDTPLPFPVNDVVRACTGMGFASLLFIVYMKHFHGKKKMKND
;
A
#
# COMPACT_ATOMS: atom_id res chain seq x y z
N MET A 1 -34.38 15.45 -53.34
CA MET A 1 -35.22 16.52 -52.77
C MET A 1 -35.53 16.15 -51.32
N ILE A 2 -34.68 16.57 -50.38
CA ILE A 2 -34.98 16.52 -48.93
C ILE A 2 -34.43 17.84 -48.38
N LEU A 3 -35.33 18.68 -47.86
CA LEU A 3 -35.04 20.02 -47.37
C LEU A 3 -34.13 19.96 -46.14
N SER A 4 -33.04 20.74 -46.19
CA SER A 4 -32.29 21.16 -45.01
C SER A 4 -33.12 22.19 -44.24
N LEU A 5 -33.79 21.77 -43.17
CA LEU A 5 -34.30 22.68 -42.14
C LEU A 5 -33.17 22.98 -41.17
N THR A 6 -32.35 23.99 -41.49
CA THR A 6 -31.42 24.59 -40.54
C THR A 6 -32.21 25.48 -39.59
N LEU A 7 -32.62 24.93 -38.44
CA LEU A 7 -33.12 25.70 -37.31
C LEU A 7 -31.98 26.59 -36.76
N LYS A 8 -31.93 27.85 -37.20
CA LYS A 8 -31.09 28.88 -36.58
C LYS A 8 -31.73 29.27 -35.24
N LEU A 9 -31.11 28.85 -34.14
CA LEU A 9 -31.40 29.35 -32.79
C LEU A 9 -31.16 30.88 -32.77
N LYS A 10 -32.24 31.64 -32.61
CA LYS A 10 -32.21 33.10 -32.42
C LYS A 10 -32.22 33.37 -30.91
N PHE A 11 -31.09 33.81 -30.35
CA PHE A 11 -31.05 34.27 -28.96
C PHE A 11 -31.65 35.69 -28.89
N GLN A 12 -32.74 35.87 -28.15
CA GLN A 12 -33.25 37.21 -27.81
C GLN A 12 -32.48 37.76 -26.61
N ARG A 13 -32.21 39.07 -26.61
CA ARG A 13 -31.63 39.78 -25.46
C ARG A 13 -32.62 39.73 -24.31
N VAL A 14 -32.28 39.04 -23.23
CA VAL A 14 -33.09 39.01 -22.01
C VAL A 14 -32.95 40.38 -21.31
N PRO A 15 -34.04 41.12 -21.06
CA PRO A 15 -33.99 42.31 -20.22
C PRO A 15 -33.66 41.90 -18.77
N ASN A 16 -32.86 42.69 -18.05
CA ASN A 16 -32.51 42.46 -16.62
C ASN A 16 -31.55 41.31 -16.32
N ILE A 17 -30.47 41.16 -17.10
CA ILE A 17 -29.30 40.39 -16.65
C ILE A 17 -28.65 41.13 -15.46
N HIS A 18 -28.15 40.37 -14.47
CA HIS A 18 -27.53 40.91 -13.26
C HIS A 18 -26.51 42.03 -13.60
N PRO A 19 -26.51 43.19 -12.90
CA PRO A 19 -25.74 44.38 -13.31
C PRO A 19 -24.25 44.12 -13.55
N ILE A 20 -23.64 43.22 -12.80
CA ILE A 20 -22.23 42.83 -12.94
C ILE A 20 -21.96 42.11 -14.28
N ILE A 21 -22.86 41.23 -14.71
CA ILE A 21 -22.73 40.55 -16.00
C ILE A 21 -22.98 41.54 -17.13
N GLU A 22 -23.97 42.42 -16.98
CA GLU A 22 -24.23 43.48 -17.97
C GLU A 22 -23.04 44.45 -18.09
N GLN A 23 -22.40 44.79 -16.98
CA GLN A 23 -21.18 45.60 -16.94
C GLN A 23 -20.01 44.89 -17.61
N ALA A 24 -19.78 43.60 -17.31
CA ALA A 24 -18.76 42.80 -17.98
C ALA A 24 -18.98 42.69 -19.50
N PHE A 25 -20.23 42.55 -19.95
CA PHE A 25 -20.57 42.59 -21.38
C PHE A 25 -20.26 43.95 -22.02
N LYS A 26 -20.49 45.05 -21.30
CA LYS A 26 -20.14 46.42 -21.76
C LYS A 26 -18.63 46.64 -21.82
N ASP A 27 -17.90 46.07 -20.85
CA ASP A 27 -16.46 46.24 -20.70
C ASP A 27 -15.65 45.24 -21.58
N GLY A 28 -16.34 44.32 -22.27
CA GLY A 28 -15.71 43.34 -23.18
C GLY A 28 -14.90 42.26 -22.46
N THR A 29 -15.09 42.09 -21.15
CA THR A 29 -14.32 41.16 -20.29
C THR A 29 -14.96 39.78 -20.17
N VAL A 30 -16.10 39.55 -20.84
CA VAL A 30 -16.80 38.26 -20.87
C VAL A 30 -16.11 37.29 -21.81
N GLU A 31 -15.40 36.32 -21.25
CA GLU A 31 -14.90 35.15 -21.99
C GLU A 31 -15.94 34.00 -21.95
N ARG A 32 -16.16 33.33 -23.09
CA ARG A 32 -17.23 32.35 -23.29
C ARG A 32 -17.10 31.10 -22.41
N ASP A 33 -15.89 30.75 -22.02
CA ASP A 33 -15.53 29.64 -21.13
C ASP A 33 -15.79 29.93 -19.64
N ARG A 34 -16.09 31.18 -19.28
CA ARG A 34 -16.37 31.63 -17.90
C ARG A 34 -17.85 31.79 -17.56
N ILE A 35 -18.72 31.55 -18.53
CA ILE A 35 -20.16 31.43 -18.34
C ILE A 35 -20.55 29.97 -18.52
N LYS A 36 -20.99 29.33 -17.43
CA LYS A 36 -21.54 27.98 -17.48
C LYS A 36 -23.03 28.00 -17.21
N LEU A 37 -23.78 27.40 -18.13
CA LEU A 37 -25.23 27.30 -18.05
C LEU A 37 -25.59 25.86 -17.68
N HIS A 38 -26.23 25.72 -16.52
CA HIS A 38 -26.70 24.45 -16.00
C HIS A 38 -28.22 24.41 -16.15
N HIS A 39 -28.73 23.31 -16.68
CA HIS A 39 -30.14 23.11 -16.93
C HIS A 39 -30.56 21.71 -16.47
N THR A 40 -31.77 21.61 -15.94
CA THR A 40 -32.38 20.36 -15.52
C THR A 40 -33.04 19.73 -16.75
N VAL A 41 -32.48 18.63 -17.27
CA VAL A 41 -33.02 17.97 -18.46
C VAL A 41 -33.88 16.79 -18.06
N HIS A 42 -35.20 16.89 -18.20
CA HIS A 42 -36.02 15.69 -18.38
C HIS A 42 -35.91 15.26 -19.84
N CYS A 43 -35.26 14.11 -20.09
CA CYS A 43 -35.28 13.44 -21.39
C CYS A 43 -36.12 12.17 -21.29
N ASP A 44 -37.42 12.31 -21.04
CA ASP A 44 -38.35 11.20 -21.19
C ASP A 44 -39.08 11.30 -22.53
N ARG A 45 -38.38 10.84 -23.57
CA ARG A 45 -38.81 10.50 -24.94
C ARG A 45 -39.81 11.38 -25.74
N HIS A 46 -40.55 12.33 -25.19
CA HIS A 46 -41.41 13.24 -25.95
C HIS A 46 -41.49 14.60 -25.22
N GLU A 47 -40.90 15.62 -25.85
CA GLU A 47 -41.00 17.05 -25.54
C GLU A 47 -40.26 17.58 -24.29
N ILE A 48 -39.33 18.53 -24.53
CA ILE A 48 -38.72 19.38 -23.50
C ILE A 48 -39.75 20.43 -23.12
N LEU A 49 -40.44 20.27 -21.99
CA LEU A 49 -41.33 21.29 -21.44
C LEU A 49 -40.50 22.41 -20.78
N ILE A 50 -40.12 23.39 -21.59
CA ILE A 50 -39.36 24.60 -21.20
C ILE A 50 -40.14 25.46 -20.17
N THR A 51 -41.42 25.16 -19.91
CA THR A 51 -42.35 25.95 -19.08
C THR A 51 -42.27 25.68 -17.57
N GLU A 52 -41.57 24.64 -17.10
CA GLU A 52 -41.61 24.24 -15.68
C GLU A 52 -40.24 24.20 -14.97
N HIS A 53 -39.14 24.53 -15.66
CA HIS A 53 -37.79 24.23 -15.18
C HIS A 53 -36.93 25.47 -14.95
N ALA A 54 -36.22 25.53 -13.82
CA ALA A 54 -35.28 26.60 -13.53
C ALA A 54 -33.95 26.41 -14.27
N VAL A 55 -33.34 27.51 -14.70
CA VAL A 55 -32.00 27.55 -15.30
C VAL A 55 -31.05 28.23 -14.32
N HIS A 56 -29.87 27.64 -14.14
CA HIS A 56 -28.83 28.18 -13.28
C HIS A 56 -27.64 28.64 -14.13
N LEU A 57 -27.18 29.86 -13.88
CA LEU A 57 -26.02 30.44 -14.55
C LEU A 57 -24.93 30.71 -13.52
N VAL A 58 -23.75 30.17 -13.78
CA VAL A 58 -22.54 30.45 -13.02
C VAL A 58 -21.68 31.38 -13.86
N TYR A 59 -21.35 32.54 -13.31
CA TYR A 59 -20.38 33.47 -13.88
C TYR A 59 -19.18 33.61 -12.96
N THR A 60 -17.98 33.44 -13.53
CA THR A 60 -16.71 33.65 -12.82
C THR A 60 -15.96 34.84 -13.43
N PRO A 61 -15.84 35.98 -12.72
CA PRO A 61 -15.15 37.17 -13.21
C PRO A 61 -13.65 36.96 -13.47
N ALA A 62 -13.04 37.86 -14.24
CA ALA A 62 -11.65 37.72 -14.64
C ALA A 62 -10.58 38.21 -13.66
N SER A 63 -10.96 39.05 -12.70
CA SER A 63 -10.05 39.62 -11.71
C SER A 63 -10.70 39.66 -10.33
N GLY A 64 -10.16 38.91 -9.37
CA GLY A 64 -10.32 39.09 -7.92
C GLY A 64 -11.74 39.03 -7.32
N GLU A 65 -12.79 38.95 -8.12
CA GLU A 65 -14.19 38.95 -7.68
C GLU A 65 -14.75 37.54 -7.50
N TYR A 66 -15.80 37.44 -6.69
CA TYR A 66 -16.48 36.19 -6.33
C TYR A 66 -17.34 35.63 -7.47
N SER A 67 -17.44 34.30 -7.54
CA SER A 67 -18.38 33.64 -8.45
C SER A 67 -19.82 34.07 -8.16
N ILE A 68 -20.57 34.38 -9.22
CA ILE A 68 -21.97 34.76 -9.12
C ILE A 68 -22.82 33.58 -9.60
N LEU A 69 -23.71 33.10 -8.73
CA LEU A 69 -24.72 32.11 -9.06
C LEU A 69 -26.06 32.82 -9.26
N LEU A 70 -26.62 32.70 -10.46
CA LEU A 70 -27.94 33.23 -10.81
C LEU A 70 -28.91 32.09 -11.10
N THR A 71 -30.16 32.29 -10.72
CA THR A 71 -31.27 31.38 -11.04
C THR A 71 -32.34 32.14 -11.80
N SER A 72 -32.91 31.50 -12.81
CA SER A 72 -34.07 32.03 -13.53
C SER A 72 -35.11 30.93 -13.69
N LYS A 73 -36.39 31.28 -13.53
CA LYS A 73 -37.52 30.38 -13.71
C LYS A 73 -38.29 30.78 -14.96
N PRO A 74 -39.01 29.87 -15.64
CA PRO A 74 -39.84 30.19 -16.79
C PRO A 74 -40.80 31.34 -16.43
N PRO A 75 -40.98 32.35 -17.29
CA PRO A 75 -40.53 32.48 -18.70
C PRO A 75 -39.05 32.88 -18.92
N PHE A 76 -38.23 32.92 -17.88
CA PHE A 76 -36.79 33.29 -17.86
C PHE A 76 -36.48 34.78 -18.01
N ASP A 77 -37.47 35.62 -17.71
CA ASP A 77 -37.37 37.08 -17.84
C ASP A 77 -36.61 37.74 -16.67
N ILE A 78 -36.43 37.01 -15.57
CA ILE A 78 -35.84 37.53 -14.32
C ILE A 78 -34.77 36.57 -13.83
N TRP A 79 -33.58 37.09 -13.55
CA TRP A 79 -32.46 36.37 -12.94
C TRP A 79 -32.25 36.85 -11.51
N SER A 80 -32.43 35.98 -10.52
CA SER A 80 -32.20 36.28 -9.12
C SER A 80 -30.84 35.74 -8.65
N PRO A 81 -30.04 36.52 -7.92
CA PRO A 81 -28.78 36.04 -7.36
C PRO A 81 -29.01 35.15 -6.14
N ILE A 82 -28.27 34.05 -6.07
CA ILE A 82 -28.18 33.21 -4.86
C ILE A 82 -27.04 33.73 -4.01
N LYS A 83 -27.35 34.14 -2.78
CA LYS A 83 -26.35 34.63 -1.82
C LYS A 83 -25.50 33.45 -1.33
N LEU A 84 -24.25 33.40 -1.75
CA LEU A 84 -23.27 32.48 -1.17
C LEU A 84 -22.84 32.98 0.23
N PRO A 85 -22.62 32.10 1.22
CA PRO A 85 -22.06 32.46 2.52
C PRO A 85 -20.75 33.25 2.39
N ASP A 86 -20.44 34.12 3.37
CA ASP A 86 -19.23 34.95 3.33
C ASP A 86 -17.94 34.13 3.21
N GLN A 87 -17.90 32.95 3.83
CA GLN A 87 -16.79 31.99 3.72
C GLN A 87 -16.60 31.44 2.28
N MET A 88 -17.63 31.52 1.44
CA MET A 88 -17.60 31.03 0.05
C MET A 88 -17.30 32.10 -0.99
N LYS A 89 -17.34 33.38 -0.62
CA LYS A 89 -17.06 34.49 -1.54
C LYS A 89 -15.62 34.45 -2.08
N SER A 90 -14.68 33.85 -1.37
CA SER A 90 -13.30 33.67 -1.82
C SER A 90 -13.11 32.52 -2.84
N PHE A 91 -14.13 31.70 -3.10
CA PHE A 91 -13.98 30.47 -3.86
C PHE A 91 -14.67 30.55 -5.25
N THR A 92 -14.08 29.90 -6.24
CA THR A 92 -14.61 29.89 -7.62
C THR A 92 -15.57 28.73 -7.82
N VAL A 93 -16.86 28.97 -8.13
CA VAL A 93 -17.83 27.89 -8.38
C VAL A 93 -17.56 27.27 -9.77
N LEU A 94 -17.31 25.95 -9.80
CA LEU A 94 -16.99 25.20 -11.03
C LEU A 94 -18.18 24.49 -11.66
N GLY A 95 -19.22 24.20 -10.88
CA GLY A 95 -20.45 23.54 -11.34
C GLY A 95 -21.50 23.40 -10.24
N VAL A 96 -22.75 23.18 -10.63
CA VAL A 96 -23.92 23.08 -9.74
C VAL A 96 -24.76 21.85 -10.09
N ALA A 97 -25.20 21.11 -9.08
CA ALA A 97 -26.31 20.17 -9.17
C ALA A 97 -27.49 20.69 -8.34
N TRP A 98 -28.70 20.58 -8.86
CA TRP A 98 -29.90 21.01 -8.15
C TRP A 98 -30.95 19.91 -8.18
N ASP A 99 -31.28 19.37 -7.02
CA ASP A 99 -32.42 18.48 -6.84
C ASP A 99 -33.66 19.35 -6.59
N ILE A 100 -34.53 19.36 -7.60
CA ILE A 100 -35.70 20.22 -7.66
C ILE A 100 -36.78 19.77 -6.66
N GLN A 101 -36.89 18.46 -6.42
CA GLN A 101 -37.94 17.91 -5.56
C GLN A 101 -37.66 18.23 -4.09
N ARG A 102 -36.40 18.17 -3.68
CA ARG A 102 -35.99 18.37 -2.29
C ARG A 102 -35.38 19.73 -2.02
N THR A 103 -35.31 20.60 -3.03
CA THR A 103 -34.64 21.91 -2.97
C THR A 103 -33.18 21.81 -2.48
N THR A 104 -32.48 20.72 -2.79
CA THR A 104 -31.07 20.56 -2.36
C THR A 104 -30.12 20.97 -3.48
N VAL A 105 -29.04 21.67 -3.14
CA VAL A 105 -28.09 22.25 -4.11
C VAL A 105 -26.69 21.75 -3.78
N VAL A 106 -26.05 21.06 -4.72
CA VAL A 106 -24.63 20.68 -4.62
C VAL A 106 -23.83 21.70 -5.41
N LEU A 107 -22.85 22.34 -4.76
CA LEU A 107 -21.88 23.22 -5.41
C LEU A 107 -20.51 22.55 -5.45
N LEU A 108 -19.92 22.54 -6.64
CA LEU A 108 -18.50 22.28 -6.81
C LEU A 108 -17.75 23.61 -6.78
N VAL A 109 -16.75 23.75 -5.91
CA VAL A 109 -16.05 25.02 -5.72
C VAL A 109 -14.52 24.84 -5.69
N LYS A 110 -13.80 25.63 -6.49
CA LYS A 110 -12.33 25.66 -6.61
C LYS A 110 -11.76 26.63 -5.58
N ASP A 111 -11.34 26.06 -4.45
CA ASP A 111 -10.01 26.20 -3.83
C ASP A 111 -10.07 25.90 -2.31
N PRO A 112 -9.33 24.91 -1.79
CA PRO A 112 -8.69 23.79 -2.50
C PRO A 112 -9.76 22.75 -2.86
N PHE A 113 -10.29 22.80 -4.10
CA PHE A 113 -11.25 21.84 -4.69
C PHE A 113 -12.21 21.14 -3.70
N LYS A 114 -13.05 21.93 -3.03
CA LYS A 114 -14.02 21.45 -2.04
C LYS A 114 -15.38 21.24 -2.70
N VAL A 115 -16.05 20.16 -2.31
CA VAL A 115 -17.45 19.91 -2.67
C VAL A 115 -18.31 20.31 -1.50
N TRP A 116 -19.29 21.17 -1.75
CA TRP A 116 -20.21 21.69 -0.74
C TRP A 116 -21.63 21.30 -1.10
N LEU A 117 -22.41 20.92 -0.09
CA LEU A 117 -23.83 20.58 -0.22
C LEU A 117 -24.64 21.54 0.61
N SER A 118 -25.64 22.13 -0.03
CA SER A 118 -26.75 22.78 0.63
C SER A 118 -27.96 21.86 0.61
N LEU A 119 -28.61 21.73 1.75
CA LEU A 119 -29.86 20.98 1.92
C LEU A 119 -31.10 21.86 1.87
N ASP A 120 -30.93 23.18 1.74
CA ASP A 120 -31.98 24.18 1.97
C ASP A 120 -32.07 25.24 0.84
N GLY A 121 -31.76 24.84 -0.39
CA GLY A 121 -31.90 25.70 -1.58
C GLY A 121 -30.79 26.73 -1.75
N GLY A 122 -29.65 26.55 -1.06
CA GLY A 122 -28.50 27.44 -1.09
C GLY A 122 -28.45 28.47 0.05
N ASN A 123 -29.22 28.27 1.14
CA ASN A 123 -29.20 29.19 2.29
C ASN A 123 -28.08 28.84 3.29
N SER A 124 -27.79 27.56 3.47
CA SER A 124 -26.67 27.03 4.25
C SER A 124 -25.91 25.96 3.46
N PHE A 125 -24.61 25.86 3.71
CA PHE A 125 -23.74 24.92 3.00
C PHE A 125 -22.90 24.13 4.00
N ASN A 126 -22.97 22.82 3.88
CA ASN A 126 -22.13 21.86 4.58
C ASN A 126 -21.04 21.35 3.65
N LYS A 127 -19.85 21.16 4.19
CA LYS A 127 -18.72 20.61 3.45
C LYS A 127 -18.92 19.09 3.31
N MET A 128 -18.94 18.58 2.07
CA MET A 128 -19.03 17.12 1.85
C MET A 128 -17.66 16.47 1.73
N LEU A 129 -16.67 17.22 1.21
CA LEU A 129 -15.32 16.74 0.97
C LEU A 129 -14.32 17.71 1.57
N ASP A 130 -13.58 17.25 2.58
CA ASP A 130 -12.55 18.01 3.29
C ASP A 130 -11.16 17.43 3.02
N THR A 131 -10.69 17.58 1.77
CA THR A 131 -9.27 17.66 1.31
C THR A 131 -8.22 16.76 2.00
N GLN A 132 -7.50 15.83 1.35
CA GLN A 132 -6.77 15.87 0.09
C GLN A 132 -7.14 14.63 -0.74
N LEU A 133 -7.51 14.77 -2.02
CA LEU A 133 -7.50 13.59 -2.91
C LEU A 133 -6.04 13.17 -3.23
N ARG A 134 -5.13 13.10 -2.25
CA ARG A 134 -3.69 12.76 -2.40
C ARG A 134 -3.03 13.33 -3.68
N GLY A 135 -3.08 14.66 -3.86
CA GLY A 135 -2.53 15.32 -5.05
C GLY A 135 -3.46 15.35 -6.27
N ASP A 136 -4.69 14.87 -6.14
CA ASP A 136 -5.75 14.93 -7.14
C ASP A 136 -6.75 16.06 -6.80
N SER A 137 -7.54 16.47 -7.79
CA SER A 137 -8.46 17.60 -7.69
C SER A 137 -9.74 17.31 -8.46
N VAL A 138 -10.90 17.70 -7.93
CA VAL A 138 -12.16 17.52 -8.68
C VAL A 138 -12.14 18.47 -9.89
N SER A 139 -12.16 17.88 -11.08
CA SER A 139 -12.11 18.60 -12.35
C SER A 139 -13.50 18.96 -12.87
N SER A 140 -14.49 18.08 -12.62
CA SER A 140 -15.84 18.21 -13.18
C SER A 140 -16.91 17.50 -12.35
N ILE A 141 -18.15 17.98 -12.48
CA ILE A 141 -19.36 17.43 -11.86
C ILE A 141 -20.39 17.13 -12.96
N PHE A 142 -21.03 15.97 -12.85
CA PHE A 142 -22.08 15.48 -13.75
C PHE A 142 -23.29 15.11 -12.92
N THR A 143 -24.49 15.36 -13.43
CA THR A 143 -25.74 15.16 -12.69
C THR A 143 -26.69 14.33 -13.54
N ASN A 144 -27.57 13.59 -12.88
CA ASN A 144 -28.70 12.97 -13.58
C ASN A 144 -29.80 14.00 -13.88
N ALA A 145 -30.84 13.57 -14.58
CA ALA A 145 -31.97 14.40 -15.03
C ALA A 145 -32.69 15.12 -13.88
N LEU A 146 -32.87 14.43 -12.75
CA LEU A 146 -33.58 14.93 -11.56
C LEU A 146 -32.67 15.77 -10.65
N GLY A 147 -31.36 15.77 -10.90
CA GLY A 147 -30.35 16.41 -10.07
C GLY A 147 -30.16 15.73 -8.70
N ASP A 148 -30.80 14.58 -8.48
CA ASP A 148 -30.77 13.84 -7.22
C ASP A 148 -29.60 12.86 -7.09
N ALA A 149 -28.90 12.58 -8.20
CA ALA A 149 -27.64 11.87 -8.22
C ALA A 149 -26.59 12.68 -8.98
N PHE A 150 -25.34 12.63 -8.49
CA PHE A 150 -24.22 13.30 -9.12
C PHE A 150 -22.96 12.44 -9.11
N ALA A 151 -22.11 12.65 -10.11
CA ALA A 151 -20.79 12.07 -10.23
C ALA A 151 -19.73 13.17 -10.32
N LEU A 152 -18.61 12.97 -9.65
CA LEU A 152 -17.45 13.86 -9.68
C LEU A 152 -16.32 13.12 -10.37
N VAL A 153 -15.65 13.79 -11.30
CA VAL A 153 -14.43 13.28 -11.93
C VAL A 153 -13.27 14.13 -11.47
N THR A 154 -12.17 13.47 -11.15
CA THR A 154 -10.96 14.13 -10.69
C THR A 154 -9.93 14.30 -11.81
N SER A 155 -8.88 15.08 -11.56
CA SER A 155 -7.79 15.35 -12.50
C SER A 155 -6.92 14.14 -12.83
N LEU A 156 -6.80 13.18 -11.91
CA LEU A 156 -6.11 11.90 -12.10
C LEU A 156 -7.08 10.80 -12.58
N GLY A 157 -8.33 11.15 -12.88
CA GLY A 157 -9.32 10.27 -13.49
C GLY A 157 -10.04 9.33 -12.54
N ALA A 158 -10.01 9.59 -11.22
CA ALA A 158 -10.90 8.93 -10.28
C ALA A 158 -12.34 9.41 -10.48
N VAL A 159 -13.30 8.54 -10.17
CA VAL A 159 -14.73 8.87 -10.26
C VAL A 159 -15.41 8.59 -8.93
N TYR A 160 -16.12 9.60 -8.43
CA TYR A 160 -16.92 9.54 -7.21
C TYR A 160 -18.38 9.73 -7.56
N SER A 161 -19.28 9.12 -6.81
CA SER A 161 -20.72 9.30 -6.96
C SER A 161 -21.38 9.61 -5.62
N GLY A 162 -22.40 10.46 -5.64
CA GLY A 162 -23.19 10.82 -4.47
C GLY A 162 -24.65 11.08 -4.83
N TRP A 163 -25.46 11.27 -3.79
CA TRP A 163 -26.87 11.62 -3.89
C TRP A 163 -27.06 13.03 -3.34
N SER A 164 -27.89 13.82 -4.01
CA SER A 164 -28.40 15.08 -3.46
C SER A 164 -29.09 14.78 -2.12
N GLY A 165 -28.91 15.63 -1.13
CA GLY A 165 -29.51 15.39 0.19
C GLY A 165 -28.70 14.50 1.14
N ILE A 166 -27.71 13.75 0.66
CA ILE A 166 -26.81 12.97 1.52
C ILE A 166 -25.44 13.66 1.52
N PRO A 167 -24.91 14.12 2.67
CA PRO A 167 -23.60 14.78 2.75
C PRO A 167 -22.42 13.78 2.60
N ARG A 168 -22.53 12.83 1.66
CA ARG A 168 -21.55 11.79 1.36
C ARG A 168 -21.34 11.61 -0.13
N VAL A 169 -20.10 11.31 -0.50
CA VAL A 169 -19.74 10.71 -1.78
C VAL A 169 -19.02 9.38 -1.56
N SER A 170 -19.12 8.48 -2.53
CA SER A 170 -18.39 7.21 -2.54
C SER A 170 -17.56 7.09 -3.81
N ARG A 171 -16.33 6.58 -3.68
CA ARG A 171 -15.48 6.35 -4.83
C ARG A 171 -15.98 5.12 -5.58
N ILE A 172 -16.35 5.31 -6.84
CA ILE A 172 -16.84 4.22 -7.70
C ILE A 172 -15.77 3.74 -8.68
N GLU A 173 -14.72 4.55 -8.90
CA GLU A 173 -13.58 4.18 -9.71
C GLU A 173 -12.28 4.82 -9.17
N PRO A 174 -11.19 4.07 -8.98
CA PRO A 174 -9.92 4.61 -8.50
C PRO A 174 -9.20 5.51 -9.55
N PRO A 175 -8.29 6.39 -9.11
CA PRO A 175 -7.38 7.10 -10.01
C PRO A 175 -6.47 6.08 -10.72
N ALA A 176 -6.12 6.35 -11.98
CA ALA A 176 -5.58 5.34 -12.87
C ALA A 176 -4.27 4.70 -12.37
N SER A 177 -4.34 3.42 -12.00
CA SER A 177 -3.39 2.44 -12.53
C SER A 177 -4.08 1.76 -13.72
N PHE A 178 -3.61 2.02 -14.95
CA PHE A 178 -4.01 1.30 -16.17
C PHE A 178 -5.40 1.56 -16.78
N THR A 179 -5.86 2.81 -16.91
CA THR A 179 -6.89 3.13 -17.92
C THR A 179 -6.30 4.04 -19.00
N GLU A 180 -6.35 3.59 -20.25
CA GLU A 180 -5.99 4.34 -21.47
C GLU A 180 -6.91 5.56 -21.74
N CYS A 181 -7.74 5.96 -20.77
CA CYS A 181 -8.76 7.01 -20.90
C CYS A 181 -8.16 8.38 -20.64
N SER A 182 -8.15 9.24 -21.66
CA SER A 182 -7.73 10.64 -21.54
C SER A 182 -8.78 11.54 -20.88
N LEU A 183 -10.06 11.22 -21.06
CA LEU A 183 -11.19 11.93 -20.44
C LEU A 183 -12.30 10.93 -20.08
N LYS A 184 -12.95 11.14 -18.93
CA LYS A 184 -14.10 10.37 -18.48
C LYS A 184 -15.33 11.27 -18.39
N LEU A 185 -16.43 10.84 -19.00
CA LEU A 185 -17.72 11.53 -19.00
C LEU A 185 -18.79 10.59 -18.42
N PRO A 186 -19.05 10.67 -17.11
CA PRO A 186 -20.13 9.94 -16.46
C PRO A 186 -21.50 10.46 -16.89
N TYR A 187 -22.44 9.55 -17.11
CA TYR A 187 -23.85 9.86 -17.26
C TYR A 187 -24.72 8.78 -16.59
N PHE A 188 -25.88 9.20 -16.09
CA PHE A 188 -26.81 8.32 -15.40
C PHE A 188 -27.90 7.87 -16.37
N GLN A 189 -27.98 6.57 -16.63
CA GLN A 189 -29.09 5.99 -17.40
C GLN A 189 -30.20 5.47 -16.47
N HIS A 190 -29.84 5.07 -15.25
CA HIS A 190 -30.76 4.62 -14.20
C HIS A 190 -30.09 4.83 -12.83
N ASP A 191 -30.86 5.06 -11.77
CA ASP A 191 -30.48 5.16 -10.34
C ASP A 191 -29.45 4.12 -9.83
N LYS A 192 -29.29 2.98 -10.51
CA LYS A 192 -28.38 1.89 -10.09
C LYS A 192 -27.08 1.82 -10.88
N LEU A 193 -26.96 2.53 -12.01
CA LEU A 193 -25.83 2.41 -12.94
C LEU A 193 -25.31 3.79 -13.38
N VAL A 194 -24.00 4.00 -13.24
CA VAL A 194 -23.30 5.11 -13.89
C VAL A 194 -22.61 4.56 -15.13
N ASN A 195 -22.98 5.06 -16.31
CA ASN A 195 -22.23 4.78 -17.52
C ASN A 195 -21.11 5.81 -17.66
N ILE A 196 -19.91 5.36 -17.99
CA ILE A 196 -18.75 6.21 -18.21
C ILE A 196 -18.36 6.10 -19.67
N ILE A 197 -18.36 7.24 -20.36
CA ILE A 197 -17.74 7.37 -21.68
C ILE A 197 -16.27 7.69 -21.45
N CYS A 198 -15.42 6.76 -21.82
CA CYS A 198 -13.98 6.92 -21.88
C CYS A 198 -13.59 7.43 -23.27
N VAL A 199 -12.89 8.56 -23.31
CA VAL A 199 -12.33 9.13 -24.52
C VAL A 199 -10.83 8.89 -24.51
N GLN A 200 -10.33 8.19 -25.54
CA GLN A 200 -8.91 7.92 -25.74
C GLN A 200 -8.41 8.73 -26.95
N ASN A 201 -7.25 9.36 -26.82
CA ASN A 201 -6.57 9.99 -27.95
C ASN A 201 -5.50 9.03 -28.49
N VAL A 202 -5.79 8.34 -29.58
CA VAL A 202 -4.86 7.39 -30.21
C VAL A 202 -4.55 7.90 -31.60
N SER A 203 -3.28 8.23 -31.86
CA SER A 203 -2.77 8.54 -33.20
C SER A 203 -3.63 9.49 -34.03
N SER A 204 -4.09 10.59 -33.41
CA SER A 204 -4.89 11.65 -34.04
C SER A 204 -6.37 11.32 -34.30
N GLU A 205 -6.87 10.19 -33.81
CA GLU A 205 -8.30 9.85 -33.76
C GLU A 205 -8.80 9.77 -32.31
N LEU A 206 -10.01 10.29 -32.07
CA LEU A 206 -10.70 10.18 -30.78
C LEU A 206 -11.50 8.88 -30.76
N LYS A 207 -11.10 7.93 -29.91
CA LYS A 207 -11.84 6.68 -29.69
C LYS A 207 -12.72 6.82 -28.46
N PHE A 208 -13.99 6.49 -28.62
CA PHE A 208 -14.98 6.49 -27.54
C PHE A 208 -15.29 5.05 -27.16
N SER A 209 -15.13 4.72 -25.88
CA SER A 209 -15.61 3.47 -25.30
C SER A 209 -16.58 3.79 -24.16
N THR A 210 -17.56 2.91 -23.95
CA THR A 210 -18.55 3.10 -22.88
C THR A 210 -18.58 1.84 -22.03
N TYR A 211 -18.53 2.01 -20.72
CA TYR A 211 -18.71 0.94 -19.75
C TYR A 211 -19.61 1.41 -18.61
N SER A 212 -20.24 0.46 -17.93
CA SER A 212 -21.19 0.73 -16.85
C SER A 212 -20.59 0.31 -15.51
N ILE A 213 -20.83 1.12 -14.49
CA ILE A 213 -20.48 0.83 -13.10
C ILE A 213 -21.77 0.62 -12.31
N ASP A 214 -21.88 -0.53 -11.66
CA ASP A 214 -22.90 -0.79 -10.64
C ASP A 214 -22.54 -0.05 -9.34
N LEU A 215 -23.33 0.99 -9.02
CA LEU A 215 -23.11 1.79 -7.81
C LEU A 215 -23.21 0.93 -6.55
N ALA A 216 -24.17 0.00 -6.49
CA ALA A 216 -24.45 -0.73 -5.28
C ALA A 216 -23.27 -1.64 -4.87
N SER A 217 -22.64 -2.30 -5.86
CA SER A 217 -21.43 -3.10 -5.64
C SER A 217 -20.26 -2.24 -5.21
N GLN A 218 -20.01 -1.11 -5.88
CA GLN A 218 -18.86 -0.25 -5.56
C GLN A 218 -19.01 0.46 -4.21
N ILE A 219 -20.20 0.95 -3.87
CA ILE A 219 -20.47 1.58 -2.57
C ILE A 219 -20.33 0.57 -1.43
N LYS A 220 -20.65 -0.71 -1.65
CA LYS A 220 -20.40 -1.79 -0.67
C LYS A 220 -18.91 -2.11 -0.52
N ALA A 221 -18.13 -1.99 -1.59
CA ALA A 221 -16.69 -2.21 -1.59
C ALA A 221 -15.90 -1.01 -1.04
N ASP A 222 -16.51 0.18 -0.98
CA ASP A 222 -15.92 1.42 -0.44
C ASP A 222 -15.76 1.32 1.09
N MET A 223 -14.58 0.89 1.54
CA MET A 223 -14.23 0.78 2.96
C MET A 223 -13.64 2.09 3.49
N ILE A 224 -13.96 2.43 4.75
CA ILE A 224 -13.19 3.45 5.49
C ILE A 224 -11.86 2.80 5.88
N PHE A 225 -10.76 3.37 5.41
CA PHE A 225 -9.43 3.02 5.91
C PHE A 225 -9.10 3.97 7.06
N LEU A 226 -9.27 3.47 8.29
CA LEU A 226 -8.73 4.13 9.45
C LEU A 226 -7.24 3.82 9.52
N HIS A 227 -6.40 4.83 9.68
CA HIS A 227 -4.95 4.66 9.86
C HIS A 227 -4.51 4.86 11.31
N ARG A 228 -5.43 5.27 12.19
CA ARG A 228 -5.14 5.64 13.58
C ARG A 228 -5.90 4.77 14.57
N PRO A 229 -5.31 4.43 15.72
CA PRO A 229 -6.04 3.74 16.78
C PRO A 229 -7.11 4.67 17.36
N LEU A 230 -8.25 4.09 17.73
CA LEU A 230 -9.36 4.86 18.27
C LEU A 230 -9.46 4.68 19.78
N LEU A 231 -9.49 5.80 20.49
CA LEU A 231 -10.01 5.87 21.84
C LEU A 231 -11.53 5.80 21.77
N VAL A 232 -12.14 4.93 22.56
CA VAL A 232 -13.60 4.72 22.56
C VAL A 232 -14.19 5.13 23.90
N HIS A 233 -15.15 6.04 23.85
CA HIS A 233 -15.88 6.52 25.01
C HIS A 233 -17.38 6.22 24.85
N PHE A 234 -17.99 5.49 25.80
CA PHE A 234 -19.41 5.20 25.77
C PHE A 234 -20.19 6.26 26.53
N VAL A 235 -20.98 7.05 25.80
CA VAL A 235 -21.90 8.01 26.40
C VAL A 235 -23.17 7.30 26.91
N SER A 236 -23.60 6.24 26.22
CA SER A 236 -24.69 5.35 26.63
C SER A 236 -24.61 4.02 25.90
N GLU A 237 -25.46 3.05 26.24
CA GLU A 237 -25.55 1.77 25.51
C GLU A 237 -25.83 1.92 24.00
N ARG A 238 -26.41 3.07 23.59
CA ARG A 238 -26.78 3.34 22.20
C ARG A 238 -25.87 4.34 21.51
N LYS A 239 -25.02 5.06 22.25
CA LYS A 239 -24.22 6.18 21.73
C LYS A 239 -22.77 6.03 22.16
N VAL A 240 -21.87 6.05 21.19
CA VAL A 240 -20.43 5.93 21.38
C VAL A 240 -19.70 7.08 20.69
N GLU A 241 -18.60 7.49 21.28
CA GLU A 241 -17.69 8.49 20.73
C GLU A 241 -16.34 7.82 20.44
N PHE A 242 -15.83 8.08 19.23
CA PHE A 242 -14.51 7.66 18.79
C PHE A 242 -13.61 8.88 18.68
N LEU A 243 -12.47 8.85 19.35
CA LEU A 243 -11.42 9.85 19.19
C LEU A 243 -10.24 9.22 18.47
N ALA A 244 -9.90 9.76 17.30
CA ALA A 244 -8.78 9.26 16.52
C ALA A 244 -7.45 9.78 17.08
N PHE A 245 -6.71 8.88 17.74
CA PHE A 245 -5.49 9.23 18.45
C PHE A 245 -4.31 9.45 17.50
N CYS A 246 -3.57 10.52 17.77
CA CYS A 246 -2.63 11.16 16.86
C CYS A 246 -1.24 11.33 17.47
N GLY A 247 -1.04 10.93 18.73
CA GLY A 247 0.24 11.09 19.41
C GLY A 247 1.39 10.30 18.78
N ASP A 248 2.60 10.81 18.97
CA ASP A 248 3.90 10.34 18.42
C ASP A 248 4.22 8.86 18.69
N ALA A 249 3.45 8.19 19.56
CA ALA A 249 3.67 6.81 19.98
C ALA A 249 3.43 5.76 18.88
N PHE A 250 2.72 6.11 17.79
CA PHE A 250 2.22 5.13 16.82
C PHE A 250 2.76 5.26 15.39
N PHE A 251 3.22 6.42 14.93
CA PHE A 251 3.60 6.63 13.51
C PHE A 251 4.64 7.74 13.31
N SER A 252 5.49 7.59 12.28
CA SER A 252 6.44 8.59 11.80
C SER A 252 5.77 9.72 11.01
N ASP A 253 6.51 10.82 10.88
CA ASP A 253 6.16 12.14 10.32
C ASP A 253 5.66 12.16 8.86
N GLN A 254 5.43 11.00 8.22
CA GLN A 254 4.96 10.89 6.83
C GLN A 254 3.44 10.82 6.67
N ILE A 255 2.68 10.41 7.70
CA ILE A 255 1.21 10.47 7.71
C ILE A 255 0.83 11.62 8.66
N GLY A 256 0.34 12.72 8.11
CA GLY A 256 -0.10 13.85 8.91
C GLY A 256 -1.27 13.47 9.83
N CYS A 257 -1.47 14.21 10.93
CA CYS A 257 -2.69 14.09 11.74
C CYS A 257 -3.97 14.46 10.98
N SER A 258 -3.85 15.00 9.77
CA SER A 258 -4.96 15.28 8.86
C SER A 258 -5.61 14.03 8.24
N ASP A 259 -4.97 12.86 8.29
CA ASP A 259 -5.46 11.62 7.64
C ASP A 259 -6.36 10.79 8.58
N SER A 260 -7.45 11.40 9.06
CA SER A 260 -8.41 10.84 10.01
C SER A 260 -9.83 10.73 9.44
N PHE A 261 -10.83 10.52 10.31
CA PHE A 261 -12.24 10.56 9.93
C PHE A 261 -12.61 11.85 9.22
N GLN A 262 -13.47 11.73 8.20
CA GLN A 262 -13.89 12.85 7.36
C GLN A 262 -15.40 13.03 7.42
N GLN A 263 -15.89 14.21 7.03
CA GLN A 263 -17.33 14.45 6.97
C GLN A 263 -18.07 13.49 6.04
N SER A 264 -17.40 12.97 5.00
CA SER A 264 -17.94 11.92 4.12
C SER A 264 -18.12 10.55 4.76
N ASP A 265 -17.61 10.34 5.98
CA ASP A 265 -17.80 9.11 6.75
C ASP A 265 -19.12 9.08 7.50
N VAL A 266 -19.85 10.19 7.60
CA VAL A 266 -21.21 10.22 8.14
C VAL A 266 -22.11 9.28 7.36
N GLY A 267 -22.87 8.46 8.09
CA GLY A 267 -23.74 7.40 7.55
C GLY A 267 -23.01 6.10 7.19
N ARG A 268 -21.69 5.99 7.42
CA ARG A 268 -20.96 4.72 7.29
C ARG A 268 -20.99 3.93 8.59
N VAL A 269 -20.72 2.62 8.51
CA VAL A 269 -20.75 1.71 9.66
C VAL A 269 -19.32 1.29 10.01
N VAL A 270 -18.88 1.62 11.22
CA VAL A 270 -17.65 1.08 11.82
C VAL A 270 -17.92 -0.35 12.25
N ARG A 271 -17.01 -1.27 11.91
CA ARG A 271 -17.07 -2.68 12.34
C ARG A 271 -15.72 -3.07 12.95
N THR A 272 -15.76 -3.83 14.04
CA THR A 272 -14.54 -4.31 14.71
C THR A 272 -14.30 -5.79 14.45
N LYS A 273 -13.03 -6.21 14.57
CA LYS A 273 -12.62 -7.62 14.41
C LYS A 273 -13.26 -8.53 15.45
N ASN A 274 -13.32 -8.08 16.70
CA ASN A 274 -13.91 -8.83 17.82
C ASN A 274 -15.45 -8.80 17.80
N GLY A 275 -16.05 -8.29 16.72
CA GLY A 275 -17.48 -8.14 16.58
C GLY A 275 -18.01 -6.86 17.22
N GLY A 276 -19.08 -6.34 16.61
CA GLY A 276 -19.67 -5.07 16.99
C GLY A 276 -19.70 -4.11 15.82
N SER A 277 -20.64 -3.17 15.86
CA SER A 277 -20.79 -2.19 14.80
C SER A 277 -21.53 -0.96 15.27
N ALA A 278 -21.11 0.21 14.78
CA ALA A 278 -21.80 1.48 15.02
C ALA A 278 -21.93 2.30 13.74
N LEU A 279 -23.07 2.99 13.58
CA LEU A 279 -23.35 3.92 12.50
C LEU A 279 -22.83 5.30 12.87
N ILE A 280 -21.90 5.84 12.08
CA ILE A 280 -21.40 7.20 12.27
C ILE A 280 -22.52 8.19 11.98
N THR A 281 -22.82 9.06 12.94
CA THR A 281 -23.84 10.10 12.81
C THR A 281 -23.22 11.48 12.60
N GLU A 282 -22.08 11.76 13.24
CA GLU A 282 -21.44 13.07 13.20
C GLU A 282 -19.91 12.92 13.26
N VAL A 283 -19.20 13.81 12.56
CA VAL A 283 -17.74 13.92 12.59
C VAL A 283 -17.40 15.38 12.87
N TYR A 284 -16.50 15.61 13.82
CA TYR A 284 -16.02 16.92 14.23
C TYR A 284 -14.50 16.97 14.04
N ASP A 285 -14.02 17.91 13.24
CA ASP A 285 -12.58 18.15 13.10
C ASP A 285 -12.02 18.67 14.42
N SER A 286 -11.13 17.89 15.05
CA SER A 286 -10.41 18.32 16.24
C SER A 286 -9.28 19.26 15.81
N LYS A 287 -9.59 20.52 15.55
CA LYS A 287 -8.57 21.57 15.40
C LYS A 287 -7.91 21.97 16.73
N LEU A 288 -8.28 21.32 17.84
CA LEU A 288 -8.07 21.88 19.16
C LEU A 288 -6.82 21.36 19.91
N THR A 289 -6.21 20.22 19.56
CA THR A 289 -4.93 19.76 20.14
C THR A 289 -4.09 18.88 19.19
N SER A 290 -2.80 18.71 19.50
CA SER A 290 -1.87 17.86 18.74
C SER A 290 -2.12 16.34 18.87
N GLU A 291 -2.83 15.89 19.91
CA GLU A 291 -2.92 14.45 20.24
C GLU A 291 -4.14 13.72 19.65
N PHE A 292 -5.18 14.43 19.19
CA PHE A 292 -6.37 13.82 18.58
C PHE A 292 -6.81 14.60 17.34
N SER A 293 -7.09 13.88 16.25
CA SER A 293 -7.36 14.46 14.92
C SER A 293 -8.85 14.69 14.64
N ALA A 294 -9.71 13.82 15.15
CA ALA A 294 -11.15 13.89 14.94
C ALA A 294 -11.91 13.30 16.12
N LEU A 295 -13.07 13.88 16.42
CA LEU A 295 -14.09 13.32 17.31
C LEU A 295 -15.27 12.86 16.47
N VAL A 296 -15.67 11.61 16.63
CA VAL A 296 -16.75 10.99 15.87
C VAL A 296 -17.80 10.46 16.80
N THR A 297 -19.06 10.85 16.56
CA THR A 297 -20.21 10.30 17.28
C THR A 297 -20.88 9.25 16.42
N ALA A 298 -21.24 8.13 17.05
CA ALA A 298 -21.89 7.02 16.38
C ALA A 298 -22.99 6.36 17.24
N LEU A 299 -23.97 5.76 16.56
CA LEU A 299 -25.02 4.95 17.15
C LEU A 299 -24.64 3.47 17.12
N VAL A 300 -24.64 2.82 18.28
CA VAL A 300 -24.29 1.40 18.39
C VAL A 300 -25.42 0.56 17.78
N ILE A 301 -25.09 -0.22 16.74
CA ILE A 301 -25.99 -1.19 16.10
C ILE A 301 -25.84 -2.57 16.76
N LYS A 302 -24.59 -2.98 16.98
CA LYS A 302 -24.22 -4.23 17.63
C LYS A 302 -23.16 -3.94 18.70
N PRO A 303 -23.30 -4.42 19.93
CA PRO A 303 -22.31 -4.22 20.99
C PRO A 303 -20.91 -4.65 20.56
N PHE A 304 -19.90 -3.90 20.99
CA PHE A 304 -18.50 -4.19 20.70
C PHE A 304 -17.95 -5.29 21.61
N GLY A 305 -17.23 -6.24 21.02
CA GLY A 305 -16.56 -7.32 21.73
C GLY A 305 -15.34 -6.81 22.50
N LEU A 306 -15.13 -7.39 23.67
CA LEU A 306 -13.96 -7.15 24.51
C LEU A 306 -12.79 -8.02 24.02
N VAL A 307 -11.57 -7.66 24.41
CA VAL A 307 -10.39 -8.50 24.21
C VAL A 307 -10.45 -9.68 25.17
N ASP A 308 -10.19 -10.89 24.66
CA ASP A 308 -10.19 -12.09 25.49
C ASP A 308 -8.97 -12.11 26.42
N ARG A 309 -9.11 -12.76 27.58
CA ARG A 309 -8.02 -12.89 28.55
C ARG A 309 -6.83 -13.68 27.99
N SER A 310 -7.11 -14.63 27.09
CA SER A 310 -6.07 -15.38 26.37
C SER A 310 -5.25 -14.51 25.40
N ASP A 311 -5.85 -13.43 24.87
CA ASP A 311 -5.19 -12.50 23.96
C ASP A 311 -4.35 -11.43 24.72
N SER A 312 -4.66 -11.18 25.99
CA SER A 312 -4.00 -10.17 26.82
C SER A 312 -3.92 -10.61 28.29
N PRO A 313 -2.79 -11.22 28.72
CA PRO A 313 -2.60 -11.69 30.10
C PRO A 313 -2.73 -10.60 31.17
N ALA A 314 -2.55 -9.32 30.82
CA ALA A 314 -2.78 -8.19 31.71
C ALA A 314 -4.16 -8.22 32.38
N LEU A 315 -5.18 -8.74 31.68
CA LEU A 315 -6.57 -8.81 32.16
C LEU A 315 -6.78 -9.79 33.34
N HIS A 316 -5.78 -10.59 33.69
CA HIS A 316 -5.81 -11.45 34.88
C HIS A 316 -5.43 -10.72 36.18
N TYR A 317 -5.04 -9.45 36.11
CA TYR A 317 -4.54 -8.70 37.25
C TYR A 317 -5.43 -7.51 37.61
N SER A 318 -5.40 -7.14 38.89
CA SER A 318 -5.98 -5.88 39.34
C SER A 318 -5.13 -4.71 38.87
N LEU A 319 -5.78 -3.60 38.53
CA LEU A 319 -5.18 -2.42 37.95
C LEU A 319 -5.21 -1.25 38.94
N GLN A 320 -4.05 -0.74 39.30
CA GLN A 320 -3.92 0.57 39.95
C GLN A 320 -3.71 1.64 38.88
N LEU A 321 -4.54 2.68 38.91
CA LEU A 321 -4.53 3.77 37.96
C LEU A 321 -4.19 5.07 38.66
N ASN A 322 -3.21 5.80 38.12
CA ASN A 322 -2.86 7.15 38.51
C ASN A 322 -3.01 8.08 37.30
N ILE A 323 -3.89 9.06 37.36
CA ILE A 323 -4.10 10.05 36.31
C ILE A 323 -3.56 11.41 36.78
N THR A 324 -2.85 12.10 35.89
CA THR A 324 -2.38 13.47 36.09
C THR A 324 -2.61 14.26 34.80
N GLY A 325 -3.63 15.12 34.81
CA GLY A 325 -4.11 15.80 33.60
C GLY A 325 -4.56 14.78 32.53
N SER A 326 -4.02 14.89 31.31
CA SER A 326 -4.33 13.97 30.21
C SER A 326 -3.51 12.67 30.19
N HIS A 327 -2.61 12.49 31.16
CA HIS A 327 -1.70 11.34 31.22
C HIS A 327 -2.16 10.35 32.30
N ALA A 328 -2.12 9.07 31.97
CA ALA A 328 -2.39 7.99 32.92
C ALA A 328 -1.17 7.07 33.06
N GLU A 329 -0.87 6.68 34.29
CA GLU A 329 0.01 5.56 34.62
C GLU A 329 -0.82 4.39 35.15
N LEU A 330 -0.58 3.22 34.58
CA LEU A 330 -1.30 1.98 34.84
C LEU A 330 -0.31 0.99 35.44
N HIS A 331 -0.63 0.45 36.62
CA HIS A 331 0.20 -0.53 37.31
C HIS A 331 -0.61 -1.77 37.66
N LEU A 332 -0.20 -2.94 37.16
CA LEU A 332 -0.77 -4.23 37.51
C LEU A 332 -0.26 -4.66 38.89
N GLN A 333 -1.16 -5.16 39.71
CA GLN A 333 -0.86 -5.59 41.07
C GLN A 333 -0.76 -7.12 41.11
N ASN A 334 0.25 -7.64 41.83
CA ASN A 334 0.58 -9.05 41.92
C ASN A 334 0.95 -9.73 40.58
N SER A 335 1.40 -8.98 39.58
CA SER A 335 1.96 -9.54 38.35
C SER A 335 3.32 -10.19 38.64
N GLY A 336 3.39 -11.53 38.62
CA GLY A 336 4.67 -12.24 38.60
C GLY A 336 5.48 -11.88 37.36
N ASN A 337 6.80 -12.06 37.41
CA ASN A 337 7.75 -11.58 36.39
C ASN A 337 7.56 -12.15 34.95
N ASP A 338 6.61 -13.06 34.72
CA ASP A 338 6.48 -13.79 33.45
C ASP A 338 5.19 -13.47 32.65
N SER A 339 4.25 -12.67 33.19
CA SER A 339 2.99 -12.34 32.48
C SER A 339 2.37 -11.03 32.94
N GLY A 340 1.89 -10.21 31.98
CA GLY A 340 1.28 -8.91 32.25
C GLY A 340 0.97 -8.14 30.97
N TRP A 341 1.23 -6.83 30.95
CA TRP A 341 1.12 -5.99 29.77
C TRP A 341 1.97 -6.52 28.62
N GLN A 342 1.41 -6.52 27.42
CA GLN A 342 2.12 -6.89 26.21
C GLN A 342 2.22 -5.71 25.26
N GLY A 343 3.24 -5.74 24.40
CA GLY A 343 3.34 -4.86 23.26
C GLY A 343 2.10 -4.79 22.39
N ALA A 344 1.44 -5.94 22.27
CA ALA A 344 0.19 -6.09 21.56
C ALA A 344 -0.97 -5.32 22.21
N ASP A 345 -0.84 -4.78 23.42
CA ASP A 345 -1.87 -3.99 24.11
C ASP A 345 -1.81 -2.49 23.80
N ILE A 346 -0.66 -2.02 23.29
CA ILE A 346 -0.48 -0.61 22.96
C ILE A 346 -1.43 -0.20 21.82
N GLY A 347 -2.15 0.90 22.02
CA GLY A 347 -3.18 1.44 21.14
C GLY A 347 -4.58 0.88 21.36
N LYS A 348 -4.74 -0.12 22.25
CA LYS A 348 -6.06 -0.57 22.69
C LYS A 348 -6.67 0.47 23.65
N THR A 349 -8.00 0.54 23.68
CA THR A 349 -8.73 1.34 24.66
C THR A 349 -8.90 0.54 25.95
N VAL A 350 -8.48 1.10 27.08
CA VAL A 350 -8.83 0.63 28.42
C VAL A 350 -10.15 1.27 28.81
N LEU A 351 -11.12 0.44 29.17
CA LEU A 351 -12.43 0.85 29.66
C LEU A 351 -12.56 0.46 31.13
N LEU A 352 -12.84 1.44 31.98
CA LEU A 352 -12.98 1.27 33.42
C LEU A 352 -14.47 1.24 33.79
N PHE A 353 -14.83 0.49 34.83
CA PHE A 353 -16.23 0.33 35.24
C PHE A 353 -16.91 1.65 35.63
N ASN A 354 -16.14 2.64 36.08
CA ASN A 354 -16.63 3.98 36.42
C ASN A 354 -16.92 4.86 35.18
N GLY A 355 -16.78 4.33 33.96
CA GLY A 355 -17.04 5.02 32.70
C GLY A 355 -15.84 5.77 32.11
N ILE A 356 -14.70 5.79 32.81
CA ILE A 356 -13.46 6.37 32.28
C ILE A 356 -12.91 5.47 31.18
N SER A 357 -12.50 6.10 30.08
CA SER A 357 -11.86 5.45 28.94
C SER A 357 -10.54 6.13 28.64
N LEU A 358 -9.49 5.36 28.40
CA LEU A 358 -8.17 5.86 28.01
C LEU A 358 -7.54 4.97 26.96
N ILE A 359 -6.63 5.51 26.16
CA ILE A 359 -5.89 4.74 25.15
C ILE A 359 -4.49 4.44 25.68
N LEU A 360 -4.08 3.17 25.61
CA LEU A 360 -2.73 2.76 25.99
C LEU A 360 -1.71 3.28 24.99
N THR A 361 -0.67 3.96 25.47
CA THR A 361 0.38 4.56 24.61
C THR A 361 1.72 3.86 24.69
N ALA A 362 2.05 3.27 25.83
CA ALA A 362 3.27 2.48 25.97
C ALA A 362 3.15 1.47 27.12
N CYS A 363 3.84 0.35 27.00
CA CYS A 363 4.07 -0.58 28.11
C CYS A 363 5.52 -0.41 28.55
N LYS A 364 5.74 0.07 29.78
CA LYS A 364 7.08 0.31 30.36
C LYS A 364 7.70 -1.00 30.87
N SER A 365 6.86 -1.90 31.40
CA SER A 365 7.23 -3.24 31.85
C SER A 365 6.01 -4.16 31.73
N LEU A 366 6.15 -5.44 32.12
CA LEU A 366 5.00 -6.35 32.25
C LEU A 366 3.99 -5.85 33.30
N SER A 367 4.43 -5.07 34.30
CA SER A 367 3.58 -4.55 35.37
C SER A 367 3.13 -3.10 35.16
N SER A 368 3.81 -2.32 34.31
CA SER A 368 3.58 -0.88 34.17
C SER A 368 3.32 -0.47 32.73
N ALA A 369 2.29 0.35 32.52
CA ALA A 369 1.96 0.96 31.24
C ALA A 369 1.55 2.43 31.41
N THR A 370 1.50 3.15 30.30
CA THR A 370 1.01 4.53 30.24
C THR A 370 -0.11 4.66 29.22
N GLY A 371 -0.99 5.63 29.43
CA GLY A 371 -2.06 5.94 28.51
C GLY A 371 -2.47 7.41 28.50
N ARG A 372 -3.42 7.71 27.62
CA ARG A 372 -3.93 9.06 27.36
C ARG A 372 -5.44 9.11 27.50
N LEU A 373 -5.93 10.16 28.14
CA LEU A 373 -7.36 10.41 28.30
C LEU A 373 -7.91 11.35 27.21
N PRO A 374 -9.23 11.33 26.97
CA PRO A 374 -9.88 12.32 26.12
C PRO A 374 -9.86 13.71 26.80
N MET A 375 -9.95 14.76 25.99
CA MET A 375 -9.88 16.16 26.43
C MET A 375 -10.94 16.55 27.47
N SER A 376 -12.08 15.84 27.52
CA SER A 376 -13.15 16.11 28.49
C SER A 376 -12.76 15.87 29.95
N TRP A 377 -11.58 15.28 30.20
CA TRP A 377 -11.01 15.10 31.53
C TRP A 377 -10.23 16.36 31.96
N ASP A 378 -10.94 17.35 32.52
CA ASP A 378 -10.39 18.66 32.93
C ASP A 378 -10.02 18.72 34.42
N ASP A 379 -9.64 17.59 35.02
CA ASP A 379 -9.22 17.57 36.43
C ASP A 379 -7.72 17.78 36.55
N THR A 380 -7.34 18.91 37.14
CA THR A 380 -5.93 19.23 37.47
C THR A 380 -5.42 18.49 38.71
N GLY A 381 -6.31 17.77 39.42
CA GLY A 381 -5.95 16.90 40.53
C GLY A 381 -5.27 15.59 40.10
N ILE A 382 -4.55 14.97 41.05
CA ILE A 382 -4.08 13.60 40.90
C ILE A 382 -5.25 12.68 41.26
N TYR A 383 -5.71 11.89 40.29
CA TYR A 383 -6.72 10.87 40.51
C TYR A 383 -6.04 9.51 40.65
N THR A 384 -6.25 8.84 41.79
CA THR A 384 -5.74 7.50 42.03
C THR A 384 -6.87 6.57 42.43
N GLU A 385 -7.03 5.47 41.70
CA GLU A 385 -8.04 4.45 41.98
C GLU A 385 -7.48 3.04 41.73
N PHE A 386 -8.08 2.07 42.40
CA PHE A 386 -7.77 0.66 42.27
C PHE A 386 -8.97 -0.09 41.72
N PHE A 387 -8.76 -0.86 40.65
CA PHE A 387 -9.76 -1.68 39.99
C PHE A 387 -9.41 -3.15 40.15
N GLU A 388 -10.32 -3.93 40.74
CA GLU A 388 -10.18 -5.38 40.83
C GLU A 388 -10.26 -6.06 39.45
N GLU A 389 -9.81 -7.31 39.38
CA GLU A 389 -9.97 -8.15 38.19
C GLU A 389 -11.45 -8.18 37.76
N GLY A 390 -11.72 -7.88 36.49
CA GLY A 390 -13.09 -7.81 35.95
C GLY A 390 -13.79 -6.47 36.14
N MET A 391 -13.17 -5.47 36.79
CA MET A 391 -13.69 -4.10 36.87
C MET A 391 -13.07 -3.16 35.82
N TRP A 392 -12.22 -3.70 34.94
CA TRP A 392 -11.63 -3.00 33.81
C TRP A 392 -11.47 -3.95 32.62
N TYR A 393 -11.48 -3.39 31.41
CA TYR A 393 -11.51 -4.15 30.18
C TYR A 393 -10.65 -3.51 29.09
N LEU A 394 -10.25 -4.31 28.11
CA LEU A 394 -9.59 -3.84 26.90
C LEU A 394 -10.51 -3.99 25.69
N MET A 395 -10.49 -2.98 24.82
CA MET A 395 -11.14 -3.00 23.52
C MET A 395 -10.13 -2.69 22.42
N ASP A 396 -10.11 -3.51 21.37
CA ASP A 396 -9.20 -3.34 20.24
C ASP A 396 -9.90 -2.65 19.07
N PHE A 397 -9.69 -1.34 18.97
CA PHE A 397 -10.12 -0.49 17.85
C PHE A 397 -8.94 -0.02 17.00
N ARG A 398 -7.85 -0.79 16.98
CA ARG A 398 -6.70 -0.45 16.17
C ARG A 398 -6.92 -0.91 14.73
N PRO A 399 -6.53 -0.09 13.74
CA PRO A 399 -6.53 -0.51 12.35
C PRO A 399 -5.30 -1.35 11.97
N PHE A 400 -4.48 -1.73 12.95
CA PHE A 400 -3.30 -2.58 12.80
C PHE A 400 -3.08 -3.29 14.15
N LYS A 401 -2.42 -4.45 14.16
CA LYS A 401 -1.91 -4.97 15.43
C LYS A 401 -0.77 -4.05 15.85
N GLY A 402 -0.89 -3.35 16.98
CA GLY A 402 0.21 -2.56 17.53
C GLY A 402 1.35 -3.50 17.93
N PHE A 403 2.54 -3.24 17.41
CA PHE A 403 3.76 -3.97 17.74
C PHE A 403 4.71 -2.99 18.44
N ARG A 404 4.88 -3.15 19.75
CA ARG A 404 6.17 -2.89 20.41
C ARG A 404 6.46 -4.06 21.34
N PRO A 405 7.31 -5.03 21.02
CA PRO A 405 7.83 -5.94 22.02
C PRO A 405 8.41 -5.14 23.19
N LEU A 406 8.03 -5.51 24.41
CA LEU A 406 8.88 -5.27 25.56
C LEU A 406 10.16 -6.07 25.30
N SER A 407 11.29 -5.35 25.20
CA SER A 407 12.66 -5.87 25.11
C SER A 407 12.93 -6.86 23.95
N THR A 408 13.27 -6.35 22.78
CA THR A 408 14.05 -7.11 21.79
C THR A 408 15.45 -6.50 21.63
N PRO A 409 16.46 -7.31 21.25
CA PRO A 409 17.82 -6.80 21.06
C PRO A 409 17.91 -5.94 19.80
N VAL A 410 18.28 -4.66 19.95
CA VAL A 410 18.48 -3.75 18.82
C VAL A 410 19.81 -4.05 18.17
N LEU A 411 19.79 -4.26 16.86
CA LEU A 411 21.00 -4.28 16.06
C LEU A 411 21.26 -2.89 15.48
N GLN A 412 22.31 -2.22 15.94
CA GLN A 412 22.74 -0.94 15.40
C GLN A 412 23.88 -1.16 14.40
N VAL A 413 23.62 -0.89 13.13
CA VAL A 413 24.66 -0.93 12.08
C VAL A 413 25.34 0.43 11.98
N ARG A 414 26.58 0.52 12.44
CA ARG A 414 27.43 1.70 12.30
C ARG A 414 28.38 1.52 11.12
N GLN A 415 28.22 2.38 10.13
CA GLN A 415 29.12 2.42 8.99
C GLN A 415 30.45 3.06 9.42
N THR A 416 31.52 2.29 9.45
CA THR A 416 32.86 2.76 9.88
C THR A 416 33.64 3.37 8.72
N ASP A 417 33.44 2.86 7.52
CA ASP A 417 33.91 3.45 6.26
C ASP A 417 32.88 3.19 5.14
N LEU A 418 33.16 3.62 3.90
CA LEU A 418 32.24 3.41 2.76
C LEU A 418 31.86 1.92 2.54
N ASN A 419 32.63 0.96 3.07
CA ASN A 419 32.67 -0.45 2.65
C ASN A 419 32.65 -1.49 3.80
N HIS A 420 32.85 -1.05 5.03
CA HIS A 420 32.80 -1.80 6.27
C HIS A 420 31.76 -1.17 7.18
N ALA A 421 30.94 -2.03 7.75
CA ALA A 421 30.01 -1.66 8.79
C ALA A 421 30.18 -2.62 9.96
N ILE A 422 30.06 -2.10 11.17
CA ILE A 422 30.02 -2.89 12.39
C ILE A 422 28.55 -2.91 12.82
N ALA A 423 27.98 -4.10 13.01
CA ALA A 423 26.68 -4.22 13.66
C ALA A 423 26.88 -4.57 15.13
N GLU A 424 26.37 -3.72 16.02
CA GLU A 424 26.48 -3.85 17.48
C GLU A 424 25.10 -4.13 18.09
N LEU A 425 25.06 -5.02 19.08
CA LEU A 425 23.87 -5.27 19.89
C LEU A 425 23.76 -4.21 20.99
N LEU A 426 22.66 -3.45 21.02
CA LEU A 426 22.47 -2.39 22.02
C LEU A 426 21.90 -2.89 23.36
N ASN A 427 21.25 -4.07 23.40
CA ASN A 427 20.71 -4.70 24.61
C ASN A 427 21.06 -6.19 24.66
N ASN A 428 21.66 -6.64 25.77
CA ASN A 428 22.56 -7.80 25.80
C ASN A 428 21.95 -9.11 26.32
N ASP A 429 20.62 -9.18 26.52
CA ASP A 429 20.05 -10.21 27.40
C ASP A 429 19.34 -11.38 26.67
N GLN A 430 19.15 -11.33 25.35
CA GLN A 430 18.42 -12.39 24.61
C GLN A 430 19.04 -12.88 23.29
N PHE A 431 20.08 -12.22 22.77
CA PHE A 431 20.74 -12.63 21.52
C PHE A 431 22.24 -12.34 21.60
N SER A 432 23.05 -13.30 21.17
CA SER A 432 24.50 -13.15 21.03
C SER A 432 24.94 -13.65 19.66
N PHE A 433 25.94 -12.99 19.09
CA PHE A 433 26.55 -13.46 17.87
C PHE A 433 27.47 -14.66 18.17
N SER A 434 27.18 -15.80 17.58
CA SER A 434 28.08 -16.97 17.52
C SER A 434 29.03 -16.85 16.32
N SER A 435 30.23 -17.45 16.44
CA SER A 435 31.16 -17.63 15.32
C SER A 435 30.54 -18.38 14.13
N ASP A 436 29.45 -19.12 14.34
CA ASP A 436 28.69 -19.77 13.28
C ASP A 436 28.05 -18.79 12.29
N PHE A 437 27.85 -17.53 12.68
CA PHE A 437 27.30 -16.50 11.80
C PHE A 437 28.33 -15.97 10.79
N VAL A 438 29.62 -16.31 10.92
CA VAL A 438 30.62 -15.97 9.89
C VAL A 438 30.24 -16.63 8.56
N GLY A 439 30.15 -15.84 7.50
CA GLY A 439 29.67 -16.26 6.19
C GLY A 439 28.18 -16.04 5.93
N HIS A 440 27.40 -15.72 6.96
CA HIS A 440 25.98 -15.37 6.81
C HIS A 440 25.80 -13.95 6.26
N VAL A 441 24.64 -13.72 5.64
CA VAL A 441 24.26 -12.43 5.06
C VAL A 441 23.44 -11.63 6.07
N LEU A 442 23.89 -10.40 6.37
CA LEU A 442 23.12 -9.41 7.09
C LEU A 442 22.60 -8.37 6.10
N LYS A 443 21.29 -8.11 6.10
CA LYS A 443 20.63 -7.16 5.19
C LYS A 443 20.14 -5.94 5.99
N TYR A 444 20.48 -4.74 5.53
CA TYR A 444 20.14 -3.46 6.17
C TYR A 444 19.95 -2.37 5.10
N ASP A 445 18.93 -1.52 5.22
CA ASP A 445 18.72 -0.32 4.37
C ASP A 445 18.91 -0.58 2.84
N HIS A 446 18.21 -1.59 2.31
CA HIS A 446 18.31 -2.07 0.91
C HIS A 446 19.71 -2.55 0.45
N LYS A 447 20.64 -2.67 1.38
CA LYS A 447 21.99 -3.23 1.19
C LYS A 447 22.06 -4.56 1.93
N TRP A 448 23.06 -5.34 1.58
CA TRP A 448 23.46 -6.46 2.41
C TRP A 448 24.97 -6.46 2.52
N GLY A 449 25.47 -7.08 3.56
CA GLY A 449 26.86 -7.40 3.69
C GLY A 449 27.03 -8.75 4.34
N LEU A 450 28.21 -9.31 4.13
CA LEU A 450 28.54 -10.65 4.56
C LEU A 450 29.34 -10.54 5.86
N ILE A 451 28.96 -11.33 6.87
CA ILE A 451 29.59 -11.31 8.18
C ILE A 451 30.98 -11.94 8.04
N THR A 452 32.03 -11.14 8.26
CA THR A 452 33.43 -11.55 8.09
C THR A 452 34.10 -11.93 9.40
N SER A 453 33.65 -11.34 10.51
CA SER A 453 34.15 -11.63 11.85
C SER A 453 33.01 -11.48 12.85
N VAL A 454 33.10 -12.20 13.97
CA VAL A 454 32.16 -12.13 15.08
C VAL A 454 32.94 -11.89 16.37
N SER A 455 32.53 -10.90 17.14
CA SER A 455 32.90 -10.71 18.55
C SER A 455 31.64 -10.78 19.42
N ASP A 456 31.80 -10.95 20.74
CA ASP A 456 30.70 -11.32 21.67
C ASP A 456 29.41 -10.47 21.52
N ALA A 457 29.53 -9.18 21.21
CA ALA A 457 28.40 -8.26 21.03
C ALA A 457 28.36 -7.52 19.67
N SER A 458 29.26 -7.85 18.72
CA SER A 458 29.30 -7.16 17.43
C SER A 458 29.82 -8.02 16.28
N VAL A 459 29.47 -7.67 15.05
CA VAL A 459 29.96 -8.34 13.84
C VAL A 459 30.51 -7.36 12.82
N ASP A 460 31.62 -7.72 12.18
CA ASP A 460 32.14 -6.99 11.02
C ASP A 460 31.42 -7.45 9.76
N ILE A 461 30.98 -6.49 8.96
CA ILE A 461 30.18 -6.70 7.77
C ILE A 461 30.83 -6.02 6.58
N LYS A 462 31.00 -6.76 5.48
CA LYS A 462 31.58 -6.24 4.24
C LYS A 462 30.58 -6.25 3.09
N SER A 463 30.50 -5.14 2.35
CA SER A 463 29.58 -5.03 1.21
C SER A 463 30.04 -5.87 -0.01
N PRO A 464 29.11 -6.49 -0.77
CA PRO A 464 29.44 -7.40 -1.88
C PRO A 464 30.07 -6.71 -3.08
N GLY A 465 29.79 -5.41 -3.29
CA GLY A 465 30.22 -4.65 -4.47
C GLY A 465 31.73 -4.39 -4.59
N ASP A 466 32.49 -4.66 -3.53
CA ASP A 466 33.95 -4.49 -3.44
C ASP A 466 34.66 -5.74 -2.88
N LEU A 467 34.02 -6.91 -2.90
CA LEU A 467 34.77 -8.16 -2.84
C LEU A 467 35.71 -8.15 -4.03
N GLU A 468 37.03 -8.20 -3.78
CA GLU A 468 37.98 -8.40 -4.86
C GLU A 468 37.52 -9.63 -5.65
N PRO A 469 37.71 -9.67 -6.98
CA PRO A 469 37.22 -10.76 -7.82
C PRO A 469 37.57 -12.17 -7.31
N ASP A 470 38.57 -12.27 -6.42
CA ASP A 470 39.08 -13.50 -5.80
C ASP A 470 39.00 -13.50 -4.24
N SER A 471 38.31 -12.56 -3.59
CA SER A 471 38.11 -12.63 -2.14
C SER A 471 36.99 -13.61 -1.82
N GLU A 472 37.39 -14.86 -1.54
CA GLU A 472 36.49 -15.93 -1.10
C GLU A 472 36.08 -15.67 0.36
N ILE A 473 34.78 -15.44 0.61
CA ILE A 473 34.28 -15.47 1.98
C ILE A 473 33.63 -16.81 2.25
N THR A 474 34.26 -17.52 3.17
CA THR A 474 33.95 -18.90 3.51
C THR A 474 33.10 -18.92 4.78
N ASP A 475 32.01 -19.68 4.77
CA ASP A 475 31.21 -19.90 5.97
C ASP A 475 31.88 -20.89 6.95
N SER A 476 31.24 -21.10 8.10
CA SER A 476 31.66 -22.07 9.12
C SER A 476 31.80 -23.52 8.62
N LYS A 477 31.28 -23.84 7.43
CA LYS A 477 31.35 -25.16 6.79
C LYS A 477 32.41 -25.24 5.68
N GLY A 478 33.21 -24.21 5.46
CA GLY A 478 34.21 -24.21 4.40
C GLY A 478 33.66 -23.85 3.01
N ILE A 479 32.43 -23.30 2.92
CA ILE A 479 31.79 -22.99 1.64
C ILE A 479 31.94 -21.50 1.33
N VAL A 480 32.49 -21.19 0.15
CA VAL A 480 32.55 -19.82 -0.38
C VAL A 480 31.15 -19.34 -0.74
N ARG A 481 30.63 -18.31 -0.06
CA ARG A 481 29.22 -17.86 -0.16
C ARG A 481 28.96 -16.76 -1.19
N ASN A 482 29.99 -16.10 -1.70
CA ASN A 482 29.90 -15.19 -2.83
C ASN A 482 30.24 -15.93 -4.14
N ILE A 483 29.46 -15.72 -5.20
CA ILE A 483 29.77 -16.25 -6.53
C ILE A 483 29.57 -15.20 -7.61
N LYS A 484 30.52 -15.16 -8.55
CA LYS A 484 30.47 -14.27 -9.71
C LYS A 484 29.59 -14.85 -10.80
N VAL A 485 28.61 -14.07 -11.24
CA VAL A 485 27.70 -14.44 -12.32
C VAL A 485 28.43 -14.30 -13.66
N PRO A 486 28.29 -15.23 -14.63
CA PRO A 486 28.88 -15.08 -15.96
C PRO A 486 28.38 -13.84 -16.70
N PHE A 487 29.16 -13.31 -17.64
CA PHE A 487 28.70 -12.18 -18.44
C PHE A 487 27.46 -12.50 -19.28
N ASN A 488 26.55 -11.53 -19.36
CA ASN A 488 25.28 -11.63 -20.07
C ASN A 488 24.43 -12.84 -19.64
N TYR A 489 24.61 -13.34 -18.42
CA TYR A 489 23.98 -14.56 -17.96
C TYR A 489 22.46 -14.45 -17.99
N ARG A 490 21.81 -15.53 -18.41
CA ARG A 490 20.35 -15.69 -18.35
C ARG A 490 19.97 -17.00 -17.71
N THR A 491 18.92 -16.95 -16.91
CA THR A 491 18.44 -18.10 -16.15
C THR A 491 17.91 -19.20 -17.07
N PRO A 492 18.14 -20.48 -16.74
CA PRO A 492 17.42 -21.61 -17.33
C PRO A 492 15.90 -21.42 -17.36
N SER A 493 15.20 -22.10 -18.26
CA SER A 493 13.72 -22.12 -18.28
C SER A 493 13.19 -23.56 -18.27
N SER A 494 11.87 -23.70 -18.13
CA SER A 494 11.17 -24.98 -18.28
C SER A 494 11.35 -25.63 -19.65
N ARG A 495 11.77 -24.88 -20.68
CA ARG A 495 12.12 -25.42 -22.01
C ARG A 495 13.53 -26.01 -22.07
N GLY A 496 14.30 -25.91 -20.98
CA GLY A 496 15.62 -26.49 -20.83
C GLY A 496 16.71 -25.47 -20.52
N LYS A 497 17.84 -25.98 -19.99
CA LYS A 497 19.00 -25.19 -19.56
C LYS A 497 19.67 -24.38 -20.69
N ALA A 498 19.41 -24.74 -21.94
CA ALA A 498 19.93 -24.10 -23.15
C ALA A 498 19.00 -23.02 -23.74
N ILE A 499 17.77 -22.88 -23.22
CA ILE A 499 16.73 -22.00 -23.79
C ILE A 499 16.25 -21.02 -22.72
N PRO A 500 17.03 -19.97 -22.38
CA PRO A 500 16.57 -18.94 -21.47
C PRO A 500 15.36 -18.20 -22.06
N MET A 501 14.38 -17.92 -21.19
CA MET A 501 13.12 -17.25 -21.55
C MET A 501 12.87 -15.98 -20.73
N SER A 502 13.53 -15.81 -19.58
CA SER A 502 13.41 -14.61 -18.72
C SER A 502 13.88 -13.35 -19.44
N GLU A 503 13.14 -12.25 -19.32
CA GLU A 503 13.56 -10.96 -19.87
C GLU A 503 14.81 -10.40 -19.17
N ASN A 504 15.02 -10.76 -17.91
CA ASN A 504 16.14 -10.31 -17.11
C ASN A 504 17.46 -10.93 -17.61
N THR A 505 18.47 -10.09 -17.72
CA THR A 505 19.85 -10.49 -17.97
C THR A 505 20.72 -9.99 -16.84
N TYR A 506 21.70 -10.79 -16.44
CA TYR A 506 22.59 -10.52 -15.32
C TYR A 506 24.01 -10.32 -15.79
N ASN A 507 24.75 -9.48 -15.05
CA ASN A 507 26.14 -9.14 -15.35
C ASN A 507 26.36 -8.78 -16.83
N VAL A 508 25.62 -7.79 -17.34
CA VAL A 508 25.60 -7.42 -18.76
C VAL A 508 26.91 -6.76 -19.18
N ASP A 509 27.46 -7.22 -20.29
CA ASP A 509 28.56 -6.59 -20.99
C ASP A 509 28.27 -6.64 -22.50
N PRO A 510 27.93 -5.51 -23.14
CA PRO A 510 27.63 -5.46 -24.57
C PRO A 510 28.77 -5.93 -25.48
N GLN A 511 30.02 -5.96 -24.98
CA GLN A 511 31.18 -6.43 -25.75
C GLN A 511 31.38 -7.95 -25.64
N LYS A 512 30.72 -8.61 -24.70
CA LYS A 512 30.81 -10.06 -24.50
C LYS A 512 29.72 -10.78 -25.28
N PRO A 513 29.95 -12.04 -25.69
CA PRO A 513 28.93 -12.81 -26.39
C PRO A 513 27.68 -12.96 -25.52
N LEU A 514 26.52 -13.03 -26.18
CA LEU A 514 25.26 -13.28 -25.51
C LEU A 514 25.22 -14.71 -24.98
N TYR A 515 24.66 -14.88 -23.78
CA TYR A 515 24.58 -16.18 -23.13
C TYR A 515 23.51 -17.07 -23.79
N LYS A 516 23.93 -18.23 -24.30
CA LYS A 516 23.07 -19.32 -24.80
C LYS A 516 21.99 -18.87 -25.81
N THR A 517 22.39 -18.12 -26.83
CA THR A 517 21.48 -17.53 -27.83
C THR A 517 21.23 -18.37 -29.08
N THR A 518 21.50 -19.67 -29.04
CA THR A 518 21.33 -20.58 -30.19
C THR A 518 19.90 -20.53 -30.76
N TYR A 519 18.90 -20.36 -29.90
CA TYR A 519 17.49 -20.32 -30.30
C TYR A 519 16.99 -18.90 -30.54
N ALA A 520 16.18 -18.71 -31.59
CA ALA A 520 15.59 -17.41 -31.93
C ALA A 520 14.69 -16.86 -30.80
N ILE A 521 13.92 -17.72 -30.14
CA ILE A 521 13.04 -17.35 -29.04
C ILE A 521 13.81 -16.75 -27.85
N THR A 522 15.02 -17.25 -27.60
CA THR A 522 15.91 -16.70 -26.58
C THR A 522 16.36 -15.30 -26.95
N ARG A 523 16.69 -15.03 -28.21
CA ARG A 523 17.10 -13.68 -28.64
C ARG A 523 15.96 -12.67 -28.50
N ASN A 524 14.73 -13.08 -28.80
CA ASN A 524 13.58 -12.17 -28.81
C ASN A 524 13.13 -11.71 -27.40
N THR A 525 13.33 -12.57 -26.40
CA THR A 525 12.95 -12.31 -25.00
C THR A 525 13.97 -11.44 -24.25
N LEU A 526 15.18 -11.26 -24.77
CA LEU A 526 16.22 -10.48 -24.09
C LEU A 526 15.84 -8.98 -24.02
N ARG A 527 15.93 -8.41 -22.81
CA ARG A 527 15.71 -6.98 -22.55
C ARG A 527 16.79 -6.44 -21.62
N TYR A 528 17.64 -5.55 -22.14
CA TYR A 528 18.54 -4.77 -21.30
C TYR A 528 17.79 -3.62 -20.63
N LYS A 529 18.20 -3.32 -19.39
CA LYS A 529 17.74 -2.20 -18.57
C LYS A 529 18.76 -1.07 -18.66
N GLN A 530 19.65 -0.93 -17.68
CA GLN A 530 20.69 0.12 -17.64
C GLN A 530 21.64 0.08 -18.83
N CYS A 531 21.94 -1.12 -19.35
CA CYS A 531 22.83 -1.30 -20.49
C CYS A 531 22.13 -1.15 -21.85
N ARG A 532 20.86 -0.73 -21.90
CA ARG A 532 20.11 -0.62 -23.15
C ARG A 532 20.74 0.41 -24.09
N GLY A 533 21.09 -0.04 -25.30
CA GLY A 533 21.69 0.81 -26.34
C GLY A 533 23.15 1.17 -26.11
N LYS A 534 23.80 0.61 -25.08
CA LYS A 534 25.21 0.84 -24.77
C LYS A 534 26.12 -0.10 -25.54
N LYS A 535 27.32 0.37 -25.90
CA LYS A 535 28.32 -0.43 -26.65
C LYS A 535 29.42 -1.00 -25.76
N ILE A 536 29.65 -0.41 -24.60
CA ILE A 536 30.72 -0.79 -23.66
C ILE A 536 30.11 -0.88 -22.26
N ARG A 537 30.59 -1.82 -21.44
CA ARG A 537 30.11 -2.03 -20.06
C ARG A 537 30.22 -0.77 -19.18
N SER A 538 31.27 0.04 -19.37
CA SER A 538 31.45 1.31 -18.65
C SER A 538 30.27 2.26 -18.84
N ASP A 539 29.69 2.28 -20.04
CA ASP A 539 28.63 3.21 -20.41
C ASP A 539 27.27 2.84 -19.81
N CYS A 540 27.17 1.65 -19.21
CA CYS A 540 26.01 1.23 -18.42
C CYS A 540 25.90 1.96 -17.08
N GLY A 541 26.99 2.58 -16.59
CA GLY A 541 26.98 3.34 -15.34
C GLY A 541 26.75 2.50 -14.08
N CYS A 542 27.10 1.20 -14.10
CA CYS A 542 26.92 0.31 -12.96
C CYS A 542 27.80 0.72 -11.78
N SER A 543 27.18 1.29 -10.74
CA SER A 543 27.86 1.60 -9.47
C SER A 543 28.22 0.33 -8.71
N ARG A 544 29.14 0.43 -7.74
CA ARG A 544 29.52 -0.71 -6.88
C ARG A 544 28.31 -1.26 -6.10
N GLN A 545 27.40 -0.38 -5.66
CA GLN A 545 26.16 -0.78 -4.99
C GLN A 545 25.23 -1.59 -5.89
N MET A 546 25.15 -1.25 -7.19
CA MET A 546 24.32 -1.99 -8.15
C MET A 546 24.85 -3.40 -8.44
N ARG A 547 26.15 -3.63 -8.30
CA ARG A 547 26.79 -4.94 -8.58
C ARG A 547 26.44 -6.04 -7.59
N GLY A 548 26.22 -5.64 -6.33
CA GLY A 548 25.72 -6.51 -5.26
C GLY A 548 24.27 -6.27 -4.91
N SER A 549 23.51 -5.50 -5.71
CA SER A 549 22.11 -5.21 -5.39
C SER A 549 21.25 -6.47 -5.49
N SER A 550 20.16 -6.50 -4.73
CA SER A 550 19.13 -7.52 -4.85
C SER A 550 17.93 -7.09 -5.69
N LEU A 551 17.89 -5.86 -6.19
CA LEU A 551 16.75 -5.34 -6.95
C LEU A 551 16.82 -5.75 -8.42
N VAL A 552 15.70 -6.23 -8.97
CA VAL A 552 15.54 -6.66 -10.35
C VAL A 552 15.78 -5.52 -11.31
N GLU A 553 15.46 -4.28 -10.94
CA GLU A 553 15.76 -3.13 -11.78
C GLU A 553 17.26 -3.04 -12.08
N HIS A 554 18.14 -3.46 -11.16
CA HIS A 554 19.59 -3.46 -11.32
C HIS A 554 20.16 -4.73 -11.94
N SER A 555 19.33 -5.65 -12.46
CA SER A 555 19.80 -6.96 -12.94
C SER A 555 20.98 -6.87 -13.91
N ASP A 556 21.00 -5.89 -14.81
CA ASP A 556 22.09 -5.68 -15.77
C ASP A 556 23.46 -5.53 -15.08
N CYS A 557 23.48 -4.93 -13.90
CA CYS A 557 24.69 -4.63 -13.15
C CYS A 557 25.07 -5.71 -12.13
N ILE A 558 24.11 -6.53 -11.67
CA ILE A 558 24.35 -7.57 -10.66
C ILE A 558 25.36 -8.58 -11.20
N ASP A 559 26.54 -8.64 -10.60
CA ASP A 559 27.64 -9.53 -10.99
C ASP A 559 28.08 -10.48 -9.87
N THR A 560 27.68 -10.22 -8.63
CA THR A 560 28.03 -11.03 -7.46
C THR A 560 26.77 -11.34 -6.66
N VAL A 561 26.53 -12.63 -6.41
CA VAL A 561 25.31 -13.13 -5.78
C VAL A 561 25.62 -14.17 -4.70
N TYR A 562 24.62 -14.49 -3.87
CA TYR A 562 24.75 -15.48 -2.80
C TYR A 562 24.72 -16.91 -3.35
N ARG A 563 25.72 -17.73 -2.99
CA ARG A 563 25.88 -19.12 -3.42
C ARG A 563 25.13 -20.07 -2.46
N VAL A 564 24.29 -20.92 -3.03
CA VAL A 564 23.56 -21.98 -2.32
C VAL A 564 23.94 -23.32 -2.92
N MET A 565 24.22 -24.32 -2.09
CA MET A 565 24.46 -25.68 -2.57
C MET A 565 23.13 -26.37 -2.89
N PHE A 566 23.09 -27.21 -3.92
CA PHE A 566 21.86 -27.90 -4.33
C PHE A 566 21.17 -28.69 -3.21
N SER A 567 21.94 -29.30 -2.30
CA SER A 567 21.41 -30.07 -1.17
C SER A 567 20.95 -29.21 0.01
N GLU A 568 21.19 -27.89 -0.02
CA GLU A 568 20.82 -27.00 1.07
C GLU A 568 19.36 -26.55 0.96
N LYS A 569 18.72 -26.42 2.12
CA LYS A 569 17.42 -25.77 2.26
C LYS A 569 17.66 -24.31 2.62
N LEU A 570 17.11 -23.39 1.84
CA LEU A 570 17.21 -21.97 2.11
C LEU A 570 16.08 -21.53 3.04
N ILE A 571 16.42 -21.25 4.30
CA ILE A 571 15.47 -20.67 5.27
C ILE A 571 15.52 -19.17 5.13
N LEU A 572 14.36 -18.55 4.91
CA LEU A 572 14.24 -17.10 4.79
C LEU A 572 13.90 -16.49 6.16
N ARG A 573 14.66 -15.46 6.54
CA ARG A 573 14.42 -14.65 7.73
C ARG A 573 14.44 -13.18 7.35
N PHE A 574 13.26 -12.64 7.14
CA PHE A 574 12.97 -11.24 7.01
C PHE A 574 12.83 -10.59 8.38
N ALA A 575 13.36 -9.38 8.47
CA ALA A 575 13.08 -8.44 9.52
C ALA A 575 12.40 -7.20 8.91
N VAL A 576 11.52 -6.56 9.69
CA VAL A 576 10.90 -5.30 9.33
C VAL A 576 11.78 -4.19 9.90
N LEU A 577 12.25 -3.32 9.01
CA LEU A 577 13.09 -2.16 9.34
C LEU A 577 12.23 -0.90 9.28
N GLU A 578 12.22 -0.12 10.36
CA GLU A 578 11.60 1.21 10.42
C GLU A 578 12.62 2.20 10.96
N GLU A 579 12.74 3.37 10.32
CA GLU A 579 13.73 4.37 10.67
C GLU A 579 13.55 4.79 12.14
N HIS A 580 14.62 4.72 12.93
CA HIS A 580 14.65 4.95 14.39
C HIS A 580 13.90 3.93 15.27
N LYS A 581 13.59 2.73 14.76
CA LYS A 581 13.09 1.60 15.57
C LYS A 581 13.97 0.35 15.46
N GLU A 582 13.78 -0.58 16.40
CA GLU A 582 14.49 -1.86 16.43
C GLU A 582 14.05 -2.78 15.28
N GLU A 583 14.97 -3.61 14.78
CA GLU A 583 14.65 -4.61 13.76
C GLU A 583 13.80 -5.74 14.38
N GLU A 584 12.60 -5.97 13.84
CA GLU A 584 11.73 -7.06 14.31
C GLU A 584 11.59 -8.18 13.27
N PRO A 585 11.60 -9.47 13.68
CA PRO A 585 11.37 -10.56 12.75
C PRO A 585 9.97 -10.47 12.15
N LEU A 586 9.88 -10.65 10.83
CA LEU A 586 8.62 -10.65 10.10
C LEU A 586 7.70 -11.76 10.64
N ARG A 587 6.58 -11.36 11.26
CA ARG A 587 5.57 -12.27 11.83
C ARG A 587 4.42 -12.58 10.88
N PHE A 588 4.39 -11.93 9.72
CA PHE A 588 3.32 -12.08 8.75
C PHE A 588 3.64 -13.18 7.75
N PRO A 589 2.61 -13.92 7.28
CA PRO A 589 2.77 -14.80 6.14
C PRO A 589 3.23 -14.01 4.91
N PHE A 590 4.05 -14.63 4.08
CA PHE A 590 4.52 -14.03 2.84
C PHE A 590 4.54 -15.07 1.73
N TYR A 591 4.47 -14.63 0.48
CA TYR A 591 4.65 -15.51 -0.67
C TYR A 591 5.80 -15.02 -1.53
N LEU A 592 6.33 -15.93 -2.34
CA LEU A 592 7.46 -15.66 -3.22
C LEU A 592 6.98 -15.61 -4.66
N GLU A 593 7.35 -14.54 -5.36
CA GLU A 593 7.20 -14.37 -6.80
C GLU A 593 8.59 -14.57 -7.45
N GLU A 594 8.77 -15.61 -8.29
CA GLU A 594 10.04 -15.81 -9.01
C GLU A 594 10.06 -14.98 -10.30
N LEU A 595 10.94 -13.98 -10.33
CA LEU A 595 10.98 -12.92 -11.34
C LEU A 595 11.59 -13.37 -12.68
N ASN A 596 12.12 -14.58 -12.76
CA ASN A 596 12.67 -15.18 -13.97
C ASN A 596 11.79 -16.31 -14.54
N GLN A 597 10.58 -16.50 -14.01
CA GLN A 597 9.62 -17.53 -14.42
C GLN A 597 10.15 -18.97 -14.25
N ARG A 598 11.05 -19.20 -13.29
CA ARG A 598 11.49 -20.53 -12.85
C ARG A 598 10.36 -21.23 -12.08
N LYS A 599 10.32 -22.56 -12.19
CA LYS A 599 9.32 -23.40 -11.50
C LYS A 599 9.95 -24.62 -10.80
N ASP A 600 11.26 -24.76 -10.89
CA ASP A 600 12.07 -25.86 -10.39
C ASP A 600 12.60 -25.54 -8.97
N PHE A 601 11.67 -25.25 -8.08
CA PHE A 601 11.87 -25.11 -6.63
C PHE A 601 10.58 -25.49 -5.90
N ILE A 602 10.73 -25.97 -4.67
CA ILE A 602 9.62 -26.39 -3.80
C ILE A 602 9.71 -25.62 -2.49
N VAL A 603 8.56 -25.15 -2.00
CA VAL A 603 8.42 -24.61 -0.65
C VAL A 603 8.14 -25.76 0.31
N LEU A 604 8.98 -25.91 1.31
CA LEU A 604 8.83 -26.87 2.41
C LEU A 604 8.20 -26.19 3.62
N SER A 605 7.36 -26.93 4.33
CA SER A 605 6.57 -26.43 5.46
C SER A 605 5.78 -25.15 5.11
N PRO A 606 4.99 -25.15 4.02
CA PRO A 606 4.12 -24.01 3.72
C PRO A 606 3.05 -23.86 4.80
N SER A 607 2.52 -22.65 4.94
CA SER A 607 1.35 -22.37 5.77
C SER A 607 0.08 -22.95 5.13
N ASP A 608 -0.89 -23.33 5.96
CA ASP A 608 -2.23 -23.77 5.54
C ASP A 608 -3.14 -22.60 5.11
N LEU A 609 -2.66 -21.35 5.28
CA LEU A 609 -3.39 -20.15 4.90
C LEU A 609 -3.54 -20.05 3.37
N THR A 610 -4.75 -19.73 2.92
CA THR A 610 -5.07 -19.50 1.51
C THR A 610 -5.70 -18.14 1.32
N PHE A 611 -5.31 -17.44 0.26
CA PHE A 611 -5.72 -16.07 0.00
C PHE A 611 -6.28 -15.93 -1.41
N VAL A 612 -7.41 -15.23 -1.53
CA VAL A 612 -8.09 -15.02 -2.81
C VAL A 612 -7.18 -14.22 -3.75
N GLY A 613 -6.85 -14.79 -4.91
CA GLY A 613 -5.97 -14.17 -5.91
C GLY A 613 -4.48 -14.47 -5.76
N ILE A 614 -4.07 -15.21 -4.71
CA ILE A 614 -2.69 -15.68 -4.52
C ILE A 614 -2.66 -17.19 -4.80
N SER A 615 -1.99 -17.56 -5.90
CA SER A 615 -1.78 -18.97 -6.25
C SER A 615 -0.50 -19.60 -5.67
N PRO A 616 0.62 -18.85 -5.44
CA PRO A 616 1.81 -19.45 -4.83
C PRO A 616 1.58 -19.90 -3.38
N PRO A 617 2.31 -20.93 -2.90
CA PRO A 617 2.26 -21.35 -1.51
C PRO A 617 2.72 -20.22 -0.59
N VAL A 618 2.05 -20.11 0.56
CA VAL A 618 2.34 -19.12 1.60
C VAL A 618 3.39 -19.67 2.54
N LEU A 619 4.35 -18.84 2.93
CA LEU A 619 5.44 -19.14 3.86
C LEU A 619 5.24 -18.36 5.15
N GLU A 620 5.68 -18.96 6.26
CA GLU A 620 5.72 -18.31 7.57
C GLU A 620 7.04 -18.61 8.27
N GLN A 621 7.63 -17.58 8.90
CA GLN A 621 8.90 -17.75 9.61
C GLN A 621 8.74 -18.61 10.87
N SER A 622 7.57 -18.56 11.51
CA SER A 622 7.18 -19.38 12.67
C SER A 622 7.22 -20.88 12.37
N LEU A 623 6.89 -21.27 11.13
CA LEU A 623 6.89 -22.65 10.66
C LEU A 623 8.27 -23.12 10.18
N ASN A 624 9.28 -22.25 10.23
CA ASN A 624 10.58 -22.45 9.57
C ASN A 624 10.42 -22.86 8.09
N SER A 625 9.49 -22.21 7.37
CA SER A 625 9.30 -22.46 5.94
C SER A 625 10.62 -22.24 5.19
N SER A 626 10.93 -23.14 4.26
CA SER A 626 12.20 -23.10 3.52
C SER A 626 12.01 -23.43 2.05
N ILE A 627 12.98 -23.03 1.23
CA ILE A 627 13.01 -23.33 -0.20
C ILE A 627 13.99 -24.48 -0.42
N GLN A 628 13.53 -25.50 -1.13
CA GLN A 628 14.37 -26.53 -1.71
C GLN A 628 14.44 -26.34 -3.22
N PHE A 629 15.64 -26.33 -3.79
CA PHE A 629 15.84 -26.14 -5.22
C PHE A 629 15.88 -27.48 -5.93
N GLU A 630 15.21 -27.57 -7.08
CA GLU A 630 15.27 -28.74 -7.97
C GLU A 630 16.12 -28.46 -9.22
N GLY A 631 16.44 -27.20 -9.48
CA GLY A 631 17.23 -26.75 -10.61
C GLY A 631 18.58 -26.14 -10.24
N SER A 632 19.32 -25.74 -11.28
CA SER A 632 20.65 -25.10 -11.17
C SER A 632 20.62 -23.63 -11.60
N GLY A 633 21.62 -22.87 -11.16
CA GLY A 633 21.87 -21.50 -11.57
C GLY A 633 21.10 -20.46 -10.75
N LEU A 634 20.98 -19.26 -11.30
CA LEU A 634 20.38 -18.12 -10.62
C LEU A 634 18.84 -18.20 -10.52
N TYR A 635 18.34 -17.86 -9.33
CA TYR A 635 16.94 -17.57 -9.01
C TYR A 635 16.84 -16.15 -8.47
N HIS A 636 15.74 -15.46 -8.78
CA HIS A 636 15.46 -14.12 -8.28
C HIS A 636 14.04 -14.08 -7.76
N PHE A 637 13.90 -13.91 -6.45
CA PHE A 637 12.60 -13.88 -5.80
C PHE A 637 12.27 -12.47 -5.33
N ARG A 638 10.99 -12.12 -5.49
CA ARG A 638 10.35 -11.03 -4.76
C ARG A 638 9.47 -11.64 -3.69
N ALA A 639 9.84 -11.43 -2.44
CA ALA A 639 8.99 -11.73 -1.30
C ALA A 639 7.93 -10.64 -1.16
N ARG A 640 6.68 -11.05 -0.99
CA ARG A 640 5.55 -10.16 -0.75
C ARG A 640 4.81 -10.62 0.49
N VAL A 641 4.67 -9.71 1.44
CA VAL A 641 3.91 -10.00 2.65
C VAL A 641 2.43 -10.13 2.30
N VAL A 642 1.80 -11.21 2.76
CA VAL A 642 0.37 -11.41 2.61
C VAL A 642 -0.33 -10.59 3.68
N GLN A 643 -1.08 -9.60 3.23
CA GLN A 643 -1.79 -8.68 4.10
C GLN A 643 -3.23 -9.17 4.27
N GLU A 644 -3.55 -9.72 5.44
CA GLU A 644 -4.94 -9.97 5.83
C GLU A 644 -5.66 -8.62 6.04
N ASN A 645 -6.40 -8.16 5.04
CA ASN A 645 -7.35 -7.04 5.17
C ASN A 645 -6.76 -5.70 5.64
N TYR A 646 -5.47 -5.42 5.38
CA TYR A 646 -4.82 -4.14 5.71
C TYR A 646 -4.01 -3.60 4.54
N THR A 647 -4.04 -2.29 4.34
CA THR A 647 -3.31 -1.56 3.30
C THR A 647 -2.18 -0.72 3.92
N PHE A 648 -1.14 -1.38 4.42
CA PHE A 648 0.18 -0.74 4.34
C PHE A 648 0.66 -0.88 2.89
N GLY A 649 1.49 0.06 2.42
CA GLY A 649 2.13 -0.05 1.11
C GLY A 649 2.66 -1.47 0.88
N ILE A 650 2.69 -1.92 -0.38
CA ILE A 650 3.05 -3.31 -0.70
C ILE A 650 4.45 -3.58 -0.13
N LEU A 651 4.52 -4.27 1.02
CA LEU A 651 5.78 -4.59 1.67
C LEU A 651 6.42 -5.72 0.87
N THR A 652 7.39 -5.33 0.05
CA THR A 652 8.10 -6.24 -0.83
C THR A 652 9.58 -6.12 -0.61
N ASP A 653 10.27 -7.25 -0.70
CA ASP A 653 11.71 -7.28 -0.73
C ASP A 653 12.19 -8.29 -1.77
N GLU A 654 13.38 -8.07 -2.32
CA GLU A 654 13.94 -8.89 -3.39
C GLU A 654 15.27 -9.50 -2.96
N PHE A 655 15.52 -10.73 -3.40
CA PHE A 655 16.78 -11.44 -3.15
C PHE A 655 17.16 -12.37 -4.31
N VAL A 656 18.47 -12.56 -4.47
CA VAL A 656 19.05 -13.33 -5.57
C VAL A 656 19.96 -14.41 -5.01
N VAL A 657 19.78 -15.64 -5.49
CA VAL A 657 20.62 -16.78 -5.10
C VAL A 657 21.07 -17.55 -6.33
N PHE A 658 22.24 -18.17 -6.25
CA PHE A 658 22.79 -19.01 -7.32
C PHE A 658 23.05 -20.42 -6.80
N VAL A 659 22.31 -21.37 -7.36
CA VAL A 659 22.37 -22.78 -6.97
C VAL A 659 23.44 -23.50 -7.78
N VAL A 660 24.40 -24.10 -7.08
CA VAL A 660 25.51 -24.85 -7.67
C VAL A 660 25.49 -26.33 -7.27
N ASP A 661 26.42 -27.11 -7.82
CA ASP A 661 26.69 -28.50 -7.43
C ASP A 661 25.47 -29.42 -7.56
N THR A 662 24.64 -29.13 -8.57
CA THR A 662 23.49 -29.96 -8.92
C THR A 662 23.95 -31.31 -9.47
N PRO A 663 23.35 -32.43 -9.02
CA PRO A 663 23.69 -33.75 -9.52
C PRO A 663 23.47 -33.82 -11.04
N LEU A 664 24.30 -34.62 -11.71
CA LEU A 664 24.13 -34.86 -13.13
C LEU A 664 22.72 -35.42 -13.39
N PRO A 665 21.97 -34.84 -14.35
CA PRO A 665 20.60 -35.29 -14.62
C PRO A 665 20.60 -36.75 -15.06
N PHE A 666 19.63 -37.52 -14.59
CA PHE A 666 19.41 -38.89 -15.07
C PHE A 666 19.09 -38.87 -16.59
N PRO A 667 19.70 -39.73 -17.42
CA PRO A 667 20.58 -40.85 -17.08
C PRO A 667 22.09 -40.54 -17.25
N VAL A 668 22.50 -39.27 -17.36
CA VAL A 668 23.90 -38.90 -17.67
C VAL A 668 24.88 -39.48 -16.66
N ASN A 669 24.52 -39.50 -15.37
CA ASN A 669 25.35 -40.12 -14.33
C ASN A 669 25.55 -41.63 -14.58
N ASP A 670 24.49 -42.34 -14.96
CA ASP A 670 24.55 -43.78 -15.23
C ASP A 670 25.30 -44.08 -16.53
N VAL A 671 25.14 -43.24 -17.55
CA VAL A 671 25.91 -43.33 -18.79
C VAL A 671 27.40 -43.10 -18.52
N VAL A 672 27.76 -42.06 -17.74
CA VAL A 672 29.16 -41.79 -17.39
C VAL A 672 29.75 -42.94 -16.55
N ARG A 673 29.01 -43.47 -15.58
CA ARG A 673 29.42 -44.64 -14.78
C ARG A 673 29.62 -45.88 -15.65
N ALA A 674 28.68 -46.16 -16.56
CA ALA A 674 28.77 -47.27 -17.50
C ALA A 674 29.96 -47.11 -18.46
N CYS A 675 30.16 -45.93 -19.05
CA CYS A 675 31.29 -45.64 -19.92
C CYS A 675 32.63 -45.75 -19.19
N THR A 676 32.71 -45.23 -17.95
CA THR A 676 33.92 -45.32 -17.12
C THR A 676 34.21 -46.77 -16.75
N GLY A 677 33.19 -47.53 -16.35
CA GLY A 677 33.27 -48.96 -16.06
C GLY A 677 33.74 -49.78 -17.27
N MET A 678 33.15 -49.53 -18.45
CA MET A 678 33.58 -50.15 -19.71
C MET A 678 35.03 -49.78 -20.07
N GLY A 679 35.42 -48.52 -19.84
CA GLY A 679 36.78 -48.05 -20.05
C GLY A 679 37.79 -48.79 -19.16
N PHE A 680 37.53 -48.88 -17.85
CA PHE A 680 38.38 -49.62 -16.93
C PHE A 680 38.40 -51.13 -17.24
N ALA A 681 37.27 -51.74 -17.55
CA ALA A 681 37.20 -53.14 -17.93
C ALA A 681 38.01 -53.42 -19.21
N SER A 682 37.91 -52.55 -20.22
CA SER A 682 38.69 -52.64 -21.45
C SER A 682 40.19 -52.47 -21.18
N LEU A 683 40.57 -51.53 -20.31
CA LEU A 683 41.96 -51.28 -19.94
C LEU A 683 42.55 -52.46 -19.15
N LEU A 684 41.80 -53.02 -18.21
CA LEU A 684 42.16 -54.23 -17.48
C LEU A 684 42.26 -55.45 -18.40
N PHE A 685 41.35 -55.58 -19.37
CA PHE A 685 41.41 -56.64 -20.37
C PHE A 685 42.65 -56.52 -21.26
N ILE A 686 43.01 -55.31 -21.71
CA ILE A 686 44.23 -55.06 -22.48
C ILE A 686 45.47 -55.40 -21.64
N VAL A 687 45.52 -54.99 -20.37
CA VAL A 687 46.62 -55.32 -19.45
C VAL A 687 46.71 -56.83 -19.23
N TYR A 688 45.59 -57.50 -19.00
CA TYR A 688 45.51 -58.96 -18.87
C TYR A 688 46.03 -59.66 -20.12
N MET A 689 45.54 -59.28 -21.30
CA MET A 689 45.98 -59.85 -22.57
C MET A 689 47.47 -59.61 -22.81
N LYS A 690 48.00 -58.41 -22.49
CA LYS A 690 49.43 -58.10 -22.60
C LYS A 690 50.28 -58.92 -21.61
N HIS A 691 49.82 -59.12 -20.39
CA HIS A 691 50.50 -59.95 -19.39
C HIS A 691 50.50 -61.44 -19.78
N PHE A 692 49.38 -61.95 -20.30
CA PHE A 692 49.23 -63.37 -20.66
C PHE A 692 49.89 -63.71 -22.01
N HIS A 693 49.78 -62.86 -23.04
CA HIS A 693 50.52 -63.02 -24.29
C HIS A 693 52.02 -62.72 -24.14
N GLY A 694 52.39 -61.82 -23.23
CA GLY A 694 53.80 -61.58 -22.89
C GLY A 694 54.49 -62.82 -22.31
N LYS A 695 53.78 -63.62 -21.50
CA LYS A 695 54.31 -64.88 -20.96
C LYS A 695 54.38 -66.03 -21.98
N LYS A 696 53.57 -66.03 -23.04
CA LYS A 696 53.71 -67.01 -24.14
C LYS A 696 54.90 -66.73 -25.06
N LYS A 697 55.45 -65.51 -25.04
CA LYS A 697 56.69 -65.18 -25.79
C LYS A 697 57.99 -65.52 -25.04
N MET A 698 57.94 -65.89 -23.75
CA MET A 698 59.12 -66.32 -22.97
C MET A 698 59.18 -67.85 -22.78
N LYS A 699 58.61 -68.63 -23.71
CA LYS A 699 58.66 -70.10 -23.66
C LYS A 699 59.04 -70.77 -24.98
N ASN A 700 59.72 -70.04 -25.86
CA ASN A 700 60.38 -70.53 -27.08
C ASN A 700 61.74 -69.83 -27.27
N ASP A 701 62.59 -69.91 -26.26
CA ASP A 701 64.06 -69.91 -26.42
C ASP A 701 64.59 -71.16 -25.69
#